data_AF-A0A352X2V4-F1
#
_entry.id   AF-A0A352X2V4-F1
#
_cell.length_a   1.000
_cell.length_b   1.000
_cell.length_c   1.000
_cell.angle_alpha   90.00
_cell.angle_beta   90.00
_cell.angle_gamma   90.00
#
_symmetry.space_group_name_H-M   'P 1'
#
loop_
_entity.id
_entity.type
_entity.pdbx_description
1 polymer ?
#
loop_
_entity_poly.entity_id
_entity_poly.type
_entity_poly.pdbx_seq_one_letter_code
_entity_poly.pdbx_strand_id
1 'polypeptide(L)'
;MNKIIQKIAVTTAGVALLCWDNFPVAVLAQGIVPANDGTNTLVEQQNNTFNITGGQTSSDGANLFHSLSQFGLDANQIANFISNPGIQNILSRVTGGNPSAINGLIQVTGGNSNLFLINPAGILFGPNASLNVPASFTATTATNVGFDNGYFNATGSNNYTSLIGTPNRLSFTTQTPGAIVNAGNLSVSGGNNLSLIGGTVISVGNLSASGGQLVVETVPGQSMVRLSQPGHLLSLEINTPISSITPLSLPALLTGSTQISGIGVNGVGEVELTGSAIKIGVGDVAVKHLLPQPNSGIAHTATLSAQSNLTLVESQIQTTGNLNLLARDTVRIRDSVTNPFLAQAGGNLYIQGNQNIDILALNHPQTPFQSGGNLSLVSDGIISGDAHFTSGGQFSILNLAGNPGKFLSFYDPIISADGDVTFGDYEGVALKVEATGSITAGKIKITGPDATLSGSDPDIPILTSSPALILRAGLTSLVNPANVPTTQEGKDFTSSTASAIGSITVGNIDTSAKNKETAGTVILSSANGNITSGTINATISNKGTAGDVTLTALGSITYGDIEAQSTAGSGKGTPGTITITAGLEPSQLYTGFAPGNTVGTTINPPAGTGGTGTGGTGGTGGTGTGGNPATNPATNPATNPATNPSVNPATNPSVNPATNPSVNPATNSGTNPGTNPRATVSNTPADNRASNNINSNNINDNKPILINEQLHQNSASDLANPNSVNAAEERFTNQFEQYLGLSTDTAMKTIGETQNLIQEIEEATGVKPAITYVSFIPQKLVTERAVNVLSSDTSSGIYSPTPQDQLELVLITSKGGVIRKRVEGATREKVIEVANNFRSQITNVRSKEEDYLAPAKQLYDWIIAPLEEDIKAQGIQNLSFIVDTGLRSIPFAALHDGKQFMIEKYSIGLMPSLSLTDTRYKPIKNLEVLAMGADSFSDQKPLPGVPVELSAITPSLWEGKSFLNDGFTIENLKNQRKNQPFGIIHLATHANFLPGEVSNSYIQLWNSKLTLNQLSSLGWNNPPVELLVLSACRTALGNEEAELGFAGLAVQAGVKSALGSLWYVSDRGTLGLMTEFYQELKQAPTKSEALRQTQVAMLQGKVYISGGKLMADSDAVPLPPELAKLGDQNFKHPYFWSAFTMIGNPW
;
A
#
# COMPACT_ATOMS: atom_id res chain seq x y z
N MET A 1 61.70 -47.88 6.45
CA MET A 1 62.31 -49.13 6.96
C MET A 1 61.25 -50.24 6.99
N ASN A 2 61.69 -51.49 7.20
CA ASN A 2 60.94 -52.68 7.64
C ASN A 2 59.56 -52.43 8.30
N LYS A 3 58.45 -53.07 7.87
CA LYS A 3 58.04 -54.49 8.09
C LYS A 3 57.54 -54.78 9.52
N ILE A 4 56.60 -55.71 9.81
CA ILE A 4 55.53 -56.44 9.06
C ILE A 4 54.81 -57.41 10.06
N ILE A 5 53.58 -57.91 9.77
CA ILE A 5 52.93 -59.11 10.40
C ILE A 5 52.54 -58.94 11.90
N GLN A 6 51.50 -59.53 12.52
CA GLN A 6 50.38 -60.48 12.23
C GLN A 6 49.12 -59.94 12.99
N LYS A 7 47.84 -60.32 12.83
CA LYS A 7 47.06 -61.37 12.12
C LYS A 7 45.94 -60.66 11.31
N ILE A 8 45.30 -61.17 10.26
CA ILE A 8 44.85 -62.51 9.83
C ILE A 8 43.54 -62.98 10.52
N ALA A 9 42.51 -63.22 9.69
CA ALA A 9 41.13 -63.53 10.06
C ALA A 9 40.74 -64.98 9.73
N VAL A 10 39.54 -65.38 10.14
CA VAL A 10 38.81 -66.59 9.70
C VAL A 10 37.35 -66.19 9.41
N THR A 11 36.67 -66.95 8.55
CA THR A 11 35.56 -66.48 7.70
C THR A 11 34.18 -67.11 8.02
N THR A 12 33.16 -66.58 7.33
CA THR A 12 31.89 -67.22 6.88
C THR A 12 30.69 -67.40 7.83
N ALA A 13 29.51 -67.12 7.25
CA ALA A 13 28.12 -67.32 7.71
C ALA A 13 27.63 -66.52 8.94
N GLY A 14 26.46 -65.87 8.94
CA GLY A 14 25.55 -65.51 7.83
C GLY A 14 24.06 -65.79 8.10
N VAL A 15 23.29 -64.76 8.43
CA VAL A 15 21.81 -64.71 8.38
C VAL A 15 21.40 -63.31 7.91
N ALA A 16 20.35 -63.21 7.10
CA ALA A 16 19.85 -61.94 6.58
C ALA A 16 18.87 -61.25 7.55
N LEU A 17 18.91 -59.91 7.57
CA LEU A 17 17.86 -59.05 8.11
C LEU A 17 17.59 -57.95 7.08
N LEU A 18 16.32 -57.70 6.80
CA LEU A 18 15.89 -56.86 5.68
C LEU A 18 16.03 -55.38 6.01
N CYS A 19 16.81 -54.64 5.22
CA CYS A 19 16.63 -53.20 5.10
C CYS A 19 15.39 -52.96 4.25
N TRP A 20 14.36 -52.32 4.81
CA TRP A 20 13.37 -51.62 4.01
C TRP A 20 13.87 -50.19 3.79
N ASP A 21 14.28 -49.91 2.55
CA ASP A 21 14.56 -48.55 2.12
C ASP A 21 13.26 -47.73 2.12
N ASN A 22 13.29 -46.54 2.71
CA ASN A 22 12.20 -45.57 2.60
C ASN A 22 12.21 -44.95 1.19
N PHE A 23 11.63 -45.68 0.23
CA PHE A 23 11.24 -45.08 -1.05
C PHE A 23 10.26 -43.93 -0.80
N PRO A 24 10.35 -42.82 -1.56
CA PRO A 24 9.31 -41.80 -1.52
C PRO A 24 7.99 -42.44 -1.98
N VAL A 25 6.97 -42.41 -1.11
CA VAL A 25 5.64 -42.88 -1.47
C VAL A 25 5.06 -41.90 -2.49
N ALA A 26 5.11 -42.27 -3.76
CA ALA A 26 4.34 -41.59 -4.80
C ALA A 26 2.86 -41.75 -4.46
N VAL A 27 2.22 -40.65 -4.04
CA VAL A 27 0.77 -40.60 -3.87
C VAL A 27 0.13 -40.64 -5.25
N LEU A 28 -0.19 -41.85 -5.70
CA LEU A 28 -1.12 -42.11 -6.79
C LEU A 28 -2.45 -41.41 -6.47
N ALA A 29 -3.19 -40.96 -7.49
CA ALA A 29 -4.51 -40.39 -7.24
C ALA A 29 -5.40 -41.39 -6.49
N GLN A 30 -6.23 -40.89 -5.56
CA GLN A 30 -7.28 -41.72 -4.99
C GLN A 30 -8.25 -42.10 -6.10
N GLY A 31 -8.39 -43.40 -6.38
CA GLY A 31 -9.35 -43.89 -7.35
C GLY A 31 -10.78 -43.52 -6.98
N ILE A 32 -11.70 -43.62 -7.94
CA ILE A 32 -13.10 -43.28 -7.72
C ILE A 32 -13.79 -44.45 -6.99
N VAL A 33 -14.18 -44.23 -5.74
CA VAL A 33 -14.77 -45.26 -4.86
C VAL A 33 -16.17 -44.82 -4.42
N PRO A 34 -17.23 -45.62 -4.62
CA PRO A 34 -18.58 -45.26 -4.20
C PRO A 34 -18.75 -45.27 -2.68
N ALA A 35 -19.67 -44.44 -2.16
CA ALA A 35 -20.02 -44.44 -0.75
C ALA A 35 -21.03 -45.56 -0.43
N ASN A 36 -20.77 -46.32 0.65
CA ASN A 36 -21.72 -47.29 1.18
C ASN A 36 -22.70 -46.61 2.16
N ASP A 37 -23.58 -45.76 1.63
CA ASP A 37 -24.45 -44.87 2.41
C ASP A 37 -25.94 -44.92 1.99
N GLY A 38 -26.31 -45.91 1.18
CA GLY A 38 -27.65 -46.07 0.61
C GLY A 38 -27.91 -45.27 -0.67
N THR A 39 -26.96 -44.47 -1.15
CA THR A 39 -27.11 -43.73 -2.43
C THR A 39 -26.96 -44.64 -3.65
N ASN A 40 -26.53 -45.90 -3.49
CA ASN A 40 -26.43 -46.90 -4.57
C ASN A 40 -25.67 -46.40 -5.81
N THR A 41 -24.65 -45.58 -5.61
CA THR A 41 -23.74 -45.15 -6.68
C THR A 41 -22.84 -46.32 -7.05
N LEU A 42 -22.73 -46.58 -8.35
CA LEU A 42 -21.93 -47.66 -8.92
C LEU A 42 -20.79 -47.04 -9.74
N VAL A 43 -19.61 -47.64 -9.67
CA VAL A 43 -18.43 -47.19 -10.41
C VAL A 43 -17.83 -48.41 -11.10
N GLU A 44 -17.88 -48.43 -12.43
CA GLU A 44 -17.29 -49.50 -13.24
C GLU A 44 -16.08 -48.95 -13.99
N GLN A 45 -14.88 -49.48 -13.70
CA GLN A 45 -13.67 -49.09 -14.41
C GLN A 45 -13.49 -49.94 -15.67
N GLN A 46 -13.52 -49.27 -16.83
CA GLN A 46 -13.24 -49.85 -18.14
C GLN A 46 -12.00 -49.17 -18.72
N ASN A 47 -10.85 -49.87 -18.69
CA ASN A 47 -9.53 -49.31 -18.97
C ASN A 47 -9.22 -48.09 -18.06
N ASN A 48 -9.05 -46.91 -18.65
CA ASN A 48 -8.82 -45.65 -17.94
C ASN A 48 -10.11 -44.88 -17.58
N THR A 49 -11.29 -45.38 -17.99
CA THR A 49 -12.57 -44.70 -17.79
C THR A 49 -13.32 -45.30 -16.60
N PHE A 50 -13.63 -44.49 -15.61
CA PHE A 50 -14.55 -44.81 -14.52
C PHE A 50 -15.96 -44.37 -14.92
N ASN A 51 -16.81 -45.32 -15.32
CA ASN A 51 -18.23 -45.05 -15.60
C ASN A 51 -19.01 -45.00 -14.28
N ILE A 52 -19.51 -43.82 -13.94
CA ILE A 52 -20.29 -43.58 -12.72
C ILE A 52 -21.78 -43.70 -13.09
N THR A 53 -22.47 -44.63 -12.42
CA THR A 53 -23.85 -45.05 -12.69
C THR A 53 -24.62 -45.27 -11.38
N GLY A 54 -25.87 -45.73 -11.45
CA GLY A 54 -26.73 -45.88 -10.28
C GLY A 54 -27.10 -44.52 -9.70
N GLY A 55 -26.98 -44.37 -8.38
CA GLY A 55 -27.38 -43.14 -7.67
C GLY A 55 -28.82 -43.19 -7.15
N GLN A 56 -29.34 -42.03 -6.75
CA GLN A 56 -30.74 -41.81 -6.37
C GLN A 56 -31.29 -40.60 -7.12
N THR A 57 -32.60 -40.53 -7.34
CA THR A 57 -33.24 -39.38 -8.01
C THR A 57 -34.21 -38.64 -7.09
N SER A 58 -34.45 -37.37 -7.42
CA SER A 58 -35.62 -36.62 -6.94
C SER A 58 -36.94 -37.21 -7.46
N SER A 59 -38.08 -36.89 -6.84
CA SER A 59 -39.37 -37.49 -7.23
C SER A 59 -39.92 -37.00 -8.57
N ASP A 60 -39.41 -35.87 -9.08
CA ASP A 60 -39.65 -35.37 -10.43
C ASP A 60 -38.70 -35.99 -11.49
N GLY A 61 -37.69 -36.76 -11.05
CA GLY A 61 -36.65 -37.35 -11.90
C GLY A 61 -35.60 -36.36 -12.41
N ALA A 62 -35.68 -35.06 -12.08
CA ALA A 62 -34.84 -34.03 -12.67
C ALA A 62 -33.41 -33.97 -12.10
N ASN A 63 -33.21 -34.42 -10.86
CA ASN A 63 -31.91 -34.41 -10.18
C ASN A 63 -31.42 -35.82 -9.91
N LEU A 64 -30.18 -36.10 -10.29
CA LEU A 64 -29.46 -37.36 -10.05
C LEU A 64 -28.38 -37.13 -8.99
N PHE A 65 -28.43 -37.89 -7.90
CA PHE A 65 -27.53 -37.78 -6.76
C PHE A 65 -26.56 -38.96 -6.73
N HIS A 66 -25.26 -38.64 -6.72
CA HIS A 66 -24.18 -39.59 -6.52
C HIS A 66 -23.45 -39.32 -5.20
N SER A 67 -22.96 -40.39 -4.58
CA SER A 67 -22.18 -40.33 -3.35
C SER A 67 -20.96 -41.24 -3.45
N LEU A 68 -19.79 -40.64 -3.23
CA LEU A 68 -18.48 -41.27 -3.35
C LEU A 68 -17.75 -41.16 -2.02
N SER A 69 -16.99 -42.17 -1.63
CA SER A 69 -16.05 -42.06 -0.51
C SER A 69 -14.74 -41.41 -0.95
N GLN A 70 -14.31 -41.66 -2.20
CA GLN A 70 -13.13 -41.05 -2.81
C GLN A 70 -13.42 -40.66 -4.26
N PHE A 71 -12.85 -39.54 -4.70
CA PHE A 71 -12.91 -39.08 -6.10
C PHE A 71 -11.61 -38.37 -6.45
N GLY A 72 -10.83 -38.98 -7.33
CA GLY A 72 -9.61 -38.43 -7.93
C GLY A 72 -9.34 -39.11 -9.26
N LEU A 73 -8.36 -38.58 -10.00
CA LEU A 73 -7.95 -39.08 -11.32
C LEU A 73 -6.44 -38.88 -11.50
N ASP A 74 -5.74 -39.91 -11.99
CA ASP A 74 -4.39 -39.75 -12.55
C ASP A 74 -4.44 -39.17 -13.98
N ALA A 75 -3.27 -38.79 -14.51
CA ALA A 75 -3.11 -38.39 -15.91
C ALA A 75 -3.64 -39.47 -16.87
N ASN A 76 -4.46 -39.04 -17.84
CA ASN A 76 -5.14 -39.87 -18.83
C ASN A 76 -6.28 -40.76 -18.29
N GLN A 77 -6.73 -40.59 -17.03
CA GLN A 77 -7.98 -41.20 -16.54
C GLN A 77 -9.20 -40.31 -16.83
N ILE A 78 -10.38 -40.92 -16.93
CA ILE A 78 -11.65 -40.25 -17.23
C ILE A 78 -12.69 -40.61 -16.17
N ALA A 79 -13.30 -39.62 -15.52
CA ALA A 79 -14.52 -39.77 -14.74
C ALA A 79 -15.72 -39.50 -15.64
N ASN A 80 -16.46 -40.53 -16.04
CA ASN A 80 -17.61 -40.42 -16.93
C ASN A 80 -18.92 -40.61 -16.16
N PHE A 81 -19.64 -39.52 -15.87
CA PHE A 81 -20.99 -39.58 -15.30
C PHE A 81 -22.00 -39.94 -16.37
N ILE A 82 -22.63 -41.12 -16.24
CA ILE A 82 -23.65 -41.60 -17.16
C ILE A 82 -25.00 -40.98 -16.77
N SER A 83 -25.54 -40.17 -17.68
CA SER A 83 -26.82 -39.48 -17.54
C SER A 83 -27.85 -39.94 -18.57
N ASN A 84 -29.04 -39.36 -18.53
CA ASN A 84 -30.08 -39.52 -19.55
C ASN A 84 -30.79 -38.16 -19.82
N PRO A 85 -31.57 -38.01 -20.91
CA PRO A 85 -32.17 -36.73 -21.28
C PRO A 85 -33.20 -36.14 -20.29
N GLY A 86 -33.67 -36.91 -19.30
CA GLY A 86 -34.55 -36.42 -18.23
C GLY A 86 -33.81 -35.76 -17.05
N ILE A 87 -32.50 -36.03 -16.88
CA ILE A 87 -31.70 -35.46 -15.80
C ILE A 87 -31.23 -34.06 -16.18
N GLN A 88 -31.64 -33.07 -15.40
CA GLN A 88 -31.20 -31.67 -15.52
C GLN A 88 -29.91 -31.41 -14.73
N ASN A 89 -29.78 -31.99 -13.53
CA ASN A 89 -28.62 -31.78 -12.67
C ASN A 89 -28.09 -33.11 -12.12
N ILE A 90 -26.77 -33.29 -12.17
CA ILE A 90 -26.02 -34.34 -11.49
C ILE A 90 -25.32 -33.70 -10.30
N LEU A 91 -25.58 -34.20 -9.08
CA LEU A 91 -24.94 -33.73 -7.86
C LEU A 91 -24.12 -34.87 -7.25
N SER A 92 -22.80 -34.76 -7.31
CA SER A 92 -21.85 -35.76 -6.80
C SER A 92 -21.15 -35.25 -5.55
N ARG A 93 -21.39 -35.90 -4.41
CA ARG A 93 -20.69 -35.60 -3.14
C ARG A 93 -19.53 -36.55 -2.86
N VAL A 94 -18.47 -36.04 -2.27
CA VAL A 94 -17.36 -36.82 -1.70
C VAL A 94 -17.45 -36.81 -0.18
N THR A 95 -17.50 -37.99 0.42
CA THR A 95 -17.88 -38.21 1.83
C THR A 95 -16.74 -38.69 2.72
N GLY A 96 -15.66 -39.26 2.15
CA GLY A 96 -14.57 -39.91 2.90
C GLY A 96 -13.51 -38.96 3.47
N GLY A 97 -13.83 -37.68 3.67
CA GLY A 97 -13.00 -36.69 4.36
C GLY A 97 -11.69 -36.25 3.66
N ASN A 98 -11.32 -36.84 2.52
CA ASN A 98 -10.13 -36.49 1.77
C ASN A 98 -10.44 -35.49 0.64
N PRO A 99 -9.54 -34.54 0.32
CA PRO A 99 -9.68 -33.67 -0.85
C PRO A 99 -9.65 -34.47 -2.16
N SER A 100 -10.28 -33.94 -3.21
CA SER A 100 -10.28 -34.56 -4.53
C SER A 100 -9.07 -34.12 -5.36
N ALA A 101 -8.14 -35.04 -5.61
CA ALA A 101 -6.98 -34.83 -6.50
C ALA A 101 -7.30 -35.32 -7.93
N ILE A 102 -7.58 -34.37 -8.83
CA ILE A 102 -8.15 -34.61 -10.16
C ILE A 102 -7.13 -34.15 -11.21
N ASN A 103 -6.39 -35.08 -11.81
CA ASN A 103 -5.40 -34.80 -12.85
C ASN A 103 -5.79 -35.46 -14.19
N GLY A 104 -7.10 -35.50 -14.48
CA GLY A 104 -7.65 -36.15 -15.67
C GLY A 104 -8.97 -35.52 -16.13
N LEU A 105 -9.68 -36.18 -17.05
CA LEU A 105 -10.89 -35.65 -17.67
C LEU A 105 -12.13 -35.95 -16.81
N ILE A 106 -12.92 -34.92 -16.49
CA ILE A 106 -14.30 -35.09 -16.02
C ILE A 106 -15.25 -34.96 -17.22
N GLN A 107 -16.11 -35.95 -17.41
CA GLN A 107 -17.04 -36.04 -18.53
C GLN A 107 -18.46 -36.38 -18.05
N VAL A 108 -19.46 -35.89 -18.79
CA VAL A 108 -20.86 -36.35 -18.70
C VAL A 108 -21.28 -36.91 -20.07
N THR A 109 -22.00 -38.03 -20.09
CA THR A 109 -22.55 -38.61 -21.33
C THR A 109 -24.02 -39.00 -21.17
N GLY A 110 -24.73 -39.22 -22.27
CA GLY A 110 -26.13 -39.70 -22.29
C GLY A 110 -27.23 -38.65 -22.01
N GLY A 111 -26.90 -37.49 -21.45
CA GLY A 111 -27.84 -36.38 -21.21
C GLY A 111 -27.15 -35.01 -21.27
N ASN A 112 -27.94 -33.93 -21.28
CA ASN A 112 -27.45 -32.55 -21.26
C ASN A 112 -27.55 -31.95 -19.85
N SER A 113 -26.88 -32.58 -18.88
CA SER A 113 -27.06 -32.30 -17.45
C SER A 113 -25.94 -31.40 -16.91
N ASN A 114 -26.29 -30.46 -16.04
CA ASN A 114 -25.32 -29.72 -15.22
C ASN A 114 -24.61 -30.69 -14.26
N LEU A 115 -23.36 -30.41 -13.90
CA LEU A 115 -22.59 -31.22 -12.95
C LEU A 115 -22.09 -30.38 -11.77
N PHE A 116 -22.55 -30.74 -10.57
CA PHE A 116 -22.09 -30.21 -9.28
C PHE A 116 -21.16 -31.23 -8.64
N LEU A 117 -19.88 -30.87 -8.48
CA LEU A 117 -18.88 -31.64 -7.75
C LEU A 117 -18.64 -31.01 -6.37
N ILE A 118 -18.99 -31.75 -5.31
CA ILE A 118 -19.06 -31.24 -3.94
C ILE A 118 -18.07 -32.02 -3.06
N ASN A 119 -17.00 -31.37 -2.63
CA ASN A 119 -16.06 -31.95 -1.65
C ASN A 119 -15.66 -30.91 -0.60
N PRO A 120 -16.23 -30.95 0.62
CA PRO A 120 -15.90 -30.01 1.70
C PRO A 120 -14.42 -30.01 2.11
N ALA A 121 -13.71 -31.12 1.92
CA ALA A 121 -12.31 -31.25 2.32
C ALA A 121 -11.34 -30.48 1.39
N GLY A 122 -11.78 -30.12 0.19
CA GLY A 122 -11.00 -29.40 -0.82
C GLY A 122 -11.01 -30.08 -2.19
N ILE A 123 -10.65 -29.33 -3.23
CA ILE A 123 -10.57 -29.83 -4.61
C ILE A 123 -9.27 -29.31 -5.25
N LEU A 124 -8.49 -30.21 -5.83
CA LEU A 124 -7.30 -29.92 -6.60
C LEU A 124 -7.48 -30.42 -8.03
N PHE A 125 -7.52 -29.50 -9.00
CA PHE A 125 -7.39 -29.81 -10.42
C PHE A 125 -5.92 -29.69 -10.82
N GLY A 126 -5.27 -30.81 -11.12
CA GLY A 126 -3.88 -30.87 -11.58
C GLY A 126 -3.69 -30.42 -13.03
N PRO A 127 -2.44 -30.35 -13.54
CA PRO A 127 -2.14 -29.77 -14.86
C PRO A 127 -2.84 -30.42 -16.06
N ASN A 128 -3.23 -31.70 -15.97
CA ASN A 128 -3.95 -32.42 -17.03
C ASN A 128 -5.47 -32.45 -16.80
N ALA A 129 -5.96 -31.75 -15.77
CA ALA A 129 -7.39 -31.65 -15.51
C ALA A 129 -8.11 -30.88 -16.62
N SER A 130 -9.23 -31.46 -17.06
CA SER A 130 -10.05 -30.92 -18.15
C SER A 130 -11.51 -31.34 -17.98
N LEU A 131 -12.41 -30.65 -18.67
CA LEU A 131 -13.85 -30.89 -18.61
C LEU A 131 -14.40 -31.21 -20.01
N ASN A 132 -15.31 -32.18 -20.08
CA ASN A 132 -16.18 -32.47 -21.22
C ASN A 132 -17.62 -32.57 -20.69
N VAL A 133 -18.15 -31.42 -20.27
CA VAL A 133 -19.48 -31.26 -19.68
C VAL A 133 -20.37 -30.52 -20.69
N PRO A 134 -21.54 -31.06 -21.07
CA PRO A 134 -22.39 -30.50 -22.12
C PRO A 134 -23.20 -29.28 -21.64
N ALA A 135 -23.44 -29.19 -20.33
CA ALA A 135 -24.07 -28.06 -19.66
C ALA A 135 -23.11 -27.38 -18.65
N SER A 136 -23.62 -26.74 -17.59
CA SER A 136 -22.80 -25.99 -16.62
C SER A 136 -22.06 -26.89 -15.62
N PHE A 137 -20.89 -26.44 -15.16
CA PHE A 137 -20.08 -27.12 -14.15
C PHE A 137 -19.87 -26.24 -12.91
N THR A 138 -20.10 -26.81 -11.73
CA THR A 138 -19.84 -26.18 -10.43
C THR A 138 -18.97 -27.09 -9.58
N ALA A 139 -17.77 -26.63 -9.20
CA ALA A 139 -16.95 -27.26 -8.17
C ALA A 139 -17.06 -26.45 -6.88
N THR A 140 -17.39 -27.11 -5.77
CA THR A 140 -17.55 -26.42 -4.49
C THR A 140 -17.11 -27.22 -3.27
N THR A 141 -16.65 -26.51 -2.25
CA THR A 141 -16.36 -27.05 -0.91
C THR A 141 -17.48 -26.75 0.09
N ALA A 142 -18.68 -26.43 -0.40
CA ALA A 142 -19.89 -26.33 0.42
C ALA A 142 -20.21 -27.66 1.12
N THR A 143 -20.65 -27.61 2.37
CA THR A 143 -21.12 -28.77 3.12
C THR A 143 -22.55 -29.17 2.77
N ASN A 144 -23.33 -28.27 2.17
CA ASN A 144 -24.72 -28.53 1.77
C ASN A 144 -25.08 -27.73 0.51
N VAL A 145 -25.89 -28.33 -0.37
CA VAL A 145 -26.50 -27.67 -1.53
C VAL A 145 -28.02 -27.65 -1.31
N GLY A 146 -28.59 -26.45 -1.23
CA GLY A 146 -30.00 -26.24 -0.90
C GLY A 146 -30.92 -26.21 -2.13
N PHE A 147 -32.14 -26.68 -1.92
CA PHE A 147 -33.30 -26.61 -2.81
C PHE A 147 -34.46 -25.98 -2.03
N ASP A 148 -35.58 -25.64 -2.65
CA ASP A 148 -36.72 -25.02 -1.93
C ASP A 148 -37.22 -25.87 -0.75
N ASN A 149 -37.25 -27.20 -0.93
CA ASN A 149 -37.83 -28.14 0.04
C ASN A 149 -36.79 -28.91 0.88
N GLY A 150 -35.49 -28.59 0.80
CA GLY A 150 -34.46 -29.31 1.56
C GLY A 150 -33.01 -28.99 1.22
N TYR A 151 -32.11 -29.86 1.63
CA TYR A 151 -30.67 -29.79 1.36
C TYR A 151 -30.12 -31.16 0.95
N PHE A 152 -29.27 -31.18 -0.08
CA PHE A 152 -28.31 -32.24 -0.34
C PHE A 152 -27.08 -31.99 0.53
N ASN A 153 -26.93 -32.79 1.58
CA ASN A 153 -25.82 -32.69 2.52
C ASN A 153 -24.61 -33.45 1.97
N ALA A 154 -23.40 -32.91 2.15
CA ALA A 154 -22.15 -33.61 1.83
C ALA A 154 -21.85 -34.74 2.83
N THR A 155 -22.40 -34.67 4.04
CA THR A 155 -22.26 -35.67 5.12
C THR A 155 -23.62 -36.17 5.60
N GLY A 156 -23.69 -37.41 6.08
CA GLY A 156 -24.91 -37.99 6.65
C GLY A 156 -25.99 -38.35 5.60
N SER A 157 -27.22 -38.56 6.06
CA SER A 157 -28.35 -38.97 5.22
C SER A 157 -28.98 -37.80 4.44
N ASN A 158 -29.65 -38.14 3.33
CA ASN A 158 -30.38 -37.20 2.48
C ASN A 158 -31.79 -37.77 2.18
N ASN A 159 -32.79 -36.90 2.06
CA ASN A 159 -34.11 -37.29 1.57
C ASN A 159 -34.23 -36.96 0.07
N TYR A 160 -33.58 -37.76 -0.77
CA TYR A 160 -33.43 -37.51 -2.22
C TYR A 160 -34.73 -37.13 -2.94
N THR A 161 -35.84 -37.81 -2.61
CA THR A 161 -37.14 -37.58 -3.26
C THR A 161 -37.66 -36.15 -3.07
N SER A 162 -37.35 -35.49 -1.95
CA SER A 162 -37.76 -34.11 -1.65
C SER A 162 -36.92 -33.01 -2.32
N LEU A 163 -35.77 -33.36 -2.92
CA LEU A 163 -34.84 -32.42 -3.53
C LEU A 163 -35.24 -32.12 -5.00
N ILE A 164 -36.44 -31.56 -5.13
CA ILE A 164 -37.13 -31.19 -6.38
C ILE A 164 -36.66 -29.81 -6.86
N GLY A 165 -36.65 -29.58 -8.18
CA GLY A 165 -36.29 -28.28 -8.76
C GLY A 165 -34.78 -28.04 -8.86
N THR A 166 -34.34 -26.79 -9.00
CA THR A 166 -32.92 -26.45 -9.19
C THR A 166 -32.19 -26.21 -7.87
N PRO A 167 -30.87 -26.54 -7.79
CA PRO A 167 -29.99 -26.08 -6.72
C PRO A 167 -30.02 -24.55 -6.59
N ASN A 168 -30.41 -24.03 -5.42
CA ASN A 168 -30.63 -22.60 -5.21
C ASN A 168 -29.96 -22.02 -3.94
N ARG A 169 -29.20 -22.81 -3.17
CA ARG A 169 -28.33 -22.32 -2.07
C ARG A 169 -27.05 -23.15 -1.95
N LEU A 170 -25.97 -22.55 -1.43
CA LEU A 170 -24.77 -23.24 -0.96
C LEU A 170 -24.56 -22.92 0.52
N SER A 171 -24.22 -23.91 1.35
CA SER A 171 -23.95 -23.70 2.77
C SER A 171 -22.57 -24.26 3.16
N PHE A 172 -21.82 -23.47 3.91
CA PHE A 172 -20.44 -23.71 4.31
C PHE A 172 -20.42 -23.79 5.84
N THR A 173 -20.83 -24.92 6.40
CA THR A 173 -20.99 -25.10 7.87
C THR A 173 -19.68 -25.35 8.62
N THR A 174 -18.60 -25.67 7.91
CA THR A 174 -17.27 -25.78 8.50
C THR A 174 -16.74 -24.41 8.92
N GLN A 175 -15.82 -24.41 9.89
CA GLN A 175 -15.23 -23.16 10.40
C GLN A 175 -14.31 -22.50 9.37
N THR A 176 -13.50 -23.32 8.71
CA THR A 176 -12.63 -22.98 7.58
C THR A 176 -12.99 -23.93 6.44
N PRO A 177 -13.66 -23.47 5.36
CA PRO A 177 -13.99 -24.34 4.24
C PRO A 177 -12.75 -24.72 3.43
N GLY A 178 -12.81 -25.87 2.75
CA GLY A 178 -11.69 -26.35 1.92
C GLY A 178 -11.29 -25.38 0.82
N ALA A 179 -10.04 -25.49 0.37
CA ALA A 179 -9.54 -24.75 -0.77
C ALA A 179 -9.92 -25.42 -2.10
N ILE A 180 -10.04 -24.60 -3.16
CA ILE A 180 -10.05 -25.06 -4.54
C ILE A 180 -8.76 -24.55 -5.20
N VAL A 181 -7.98 -25.47 -5.78
CA VAL A 181 -6.76 -25.14 -6.52
C VAL A 181 -6.90 -25.65 -7.95
N ASN A 182 -6.72 -24.78 -8.94
CA ASN A 182 -6.72 -25.13 -10.35
C ASN A 182 -5.37 -24.88 -11.02
N ALA A 183 -4.77 -25.94 -11.56
CA ALA A 183 -3.63 -25.92 -12.47
C ALA A 183 -3.99 -26.43 -13.88
N GLY A 184 -5.21 -26.92 -14.09
CA GLY A 184 -5.69 -27.48 -15.35
C GLY A 184 -6.44 -26.48 -16.25
N ASN A 185 -6.91 -26.96 -17.39
CA ASN A 185 -7.65 -26.17 -18.37
C ASN A 185 -9.14 -26.50 -18.26
N LEU A 186 -9.86 -25.76 -17.42
CA LEU A 186 -11.29 -25.97 -17.17
C LEU A 186 -12.11 -25.12 -18.14
N SER A 187 -12.80 -25.78 -19.07
CA SER A 187 -13.64 -25.13 -20.09
C SER A 187 -14.98 -25.85 -20.19
N VAL A 188 -16.09 -25.12 -20.18
CA VAL A 188 -17.44 -25.68 -20.38
C VAL A 188 -17.96 -25.41 -21.80
N SER A 189 -18.99 -26.17 -22.21
CA SER A 189 -19.64 -26.01 -23.51
C SER A 189 -20.27 -24.61 -23.67
N GLY A 190 -20.29 -24.09 -24.90
CA GLY A 190 -20.72 -22.71 -25.17
C GLY A 190 -22.11 -22.37 -24.62
N GLY A 191 -22.24 -21.18 -24.00
CA GLY A 191 -23.46 -20.70 -23.34
C GLY A 191 -23.66 -21.19 -21.90
N ASN A 192 -22.76 -22.01 -21.35
CA ASN A 192 -22.87 -22.57 -20.01
C ASN A 192 -21.90 -21.94 -19.00
N ASN A 193 -22.16 -22.15 -17.71
CA ASN A 193 -21.42 -21.54 -16.63
C ASN A 193 -20.32 -22.46 -16.07
N LEU A 194 -19.21 -21.86 -15.64
CA LEU A 194 -18.11 -22.47 -14.88
C LEU A 194 -18.01 -21.78 -13.53
N SER A 195 -18.22 -22.50 -12.43
CA SER A 195 -18.20 -21.95 -11.07
C SER A 195 -17.23 -22.69 -10.16
N LEU A 196 -16.30 -21.98 -9.54
CA LEU A 196 -15.37 -22.46 -8.50
C LEU A 196 -15.67 -21.71 -7.20
N ILE A 197 -16.29 -22.37 -6.22
CA ILE A 197 -16.80 -21.71 -5.00
C ILE A 197 -16.31 -22.43 -3.73
N GLY A 198 -15.33 -21.87 -3.03
CA GLY A 198 -14.63 -22.53 -1.90
C GLY A 198 -14.32 -21.60 -0.71
N GLY A 199 -13.51 -22.06 0.25
CA GLY A 199 -13.00 -21.22 1.34
C GLY A 199 -11.74 -20.43 0.99
N THR A 200 -11.05 -20.81 -0.09
CA THR A 200 -9.91 -20.13 -0.72
C THR A 200 -9.86 -20.65 -2.16
N VAL A 201 -9.64 -19.80 -3.17
CA VAL A 201 -9.60 -20.26 -4.57
C VAL A 201 -8.35 -19.75 -5.27
N ILE A 202 -7.57 -20.68 -5.85
CA ILE A 202 -6.35 -20.35 -6.60
C ILE A 202 -6.48 -20.91 -8.01
N SER A 203 -6.19 -20.11 -9.03
CA SER A 203 -6.05 -20.59 -10.41
C SER A 203 -4.74 -20.15 -11.03
N VAL A 204 -3.92 -21.13 -11.40
CA VAL A 204 -2.73 -20.99 -12.26
C VAL A 204 -2.88 -21.74 -13.58
N GLY A 205 -3.98 -22.48 -13.74
CA GLY A 205 -4.47 -22.98 -15.03
C GLY A 205 -5.61 -22.11 -15.57
N ASN A 206 -6.00 -22.37 -16.83
CA ASN A 206 -6.99 -21.56 -17.53
C ASN A 206 -8.43 -21.91 -17.16
N LEU A 207 -9.31 -20.90 -17.21
CA LEU A 207 -10.75 -21.00 -16.96
C LEU A 207 -11.50 -20.38 -18.15
N SER A 208 -12.45 -21.09 -18.74
CA SER A 208 -13.31 -20.58 -19.82
C SER A 208 -14.77 -21.01 -19.67
N ALA A 209 -15.67 -20.07 -19.96
CA ALA A 209 -17.11 -20.25 -20.00
C ALA A 209 -17.69 -19.54 -21.23
N SER A 210 -17.22 -19.91 -22.42
CA SER A 210 -17.51 -19.28 -23.71
C SER A 210 -18.99 -18.88 -23.87
N GLY A 211 -19.31 -17.58 -23.79
CA GLY A 211 -20.68 -17.05 -23.91
C GLY A 211 -21.62 -17.33 -22.73
N GLY A 212 -21.15 -17.98 -21.66
CA GLY A 212 -21.83 -18.14 -20.37
C GLY A 212 -21.11 -17.37 -19.25
N GLN A 213 -21.28 -17.77 -17.99
CA GLN A 213 -20.69 -17.08 -16.83
C GLN A 213 -19.49 -17.82 -16.23
N LEU A 214 -18.42 -17.07 -15.92
CA LEU A 214 -17.29 -17.52 -15.10
C LEU A 214 -17.43 -16.96 -13.68
N VAL A 215 -17.44 -17.83 -12.66
CA VAL A 215 -17.54 -17.45 -11.25
C VAL A 215 -16.39 -18.07 -10.47
N VAL A 216 -15.61 -17.24 -9.77
CA VAL A 216 -14.51 -17.66 -8.91
C VAL A 216 -14.66 -16.93 -7.58
N GLU A 217 -15.17 -17.62 -6.57
CA GLU A 217 -15.63 -16.96 -5.34
C GLU A 217 -15.20 -17.68 -4.06
N THR A 218 -14.82 -16.90 -3.05
CA THR A 218 -14.62 -17.40 -1.68
C THR A 218 -15.77 -17.06 -0.76
N VAL A 219 -16.25 -18.08 -0.04
CA VAL A 219 -17.32 -17.96 0.94
C VAL A 219 -16.76 -18.20 2.35
N PRO A 220 -17.05 -17.34 3.34
CA PRO A 220 -16.60 -17.56 4.71
C PRO A 220 -17.23 -18.82 5.31
N GLY A 221 -16.59 -19.39 6.33
CA GLY A 221 -17.18 -20.44 7.15
C GLY A 221 -18.45 -19.99 7.88
N GLN A 222 -19.19 -20.97 8.42
CA GLN A 222 -20.46 -20.79 9.15
C GLN A 222 -21.53 -19.97 8.40
N SER A 223 -21.48 -19.96 7.07
CA SER A 223 -22.27 -19.08 6.22
C SER A 223 -23.04 -19.83 5.12
N MET A 224 -24.15 -19.26 4.69
CA MET A 224 -24.99 -19.72 3.58
C MET A 224 -25.11 -18.60 2.55
N VAL A 225 -25.11 -18.95 1.26
CA VAL A 225 -25.29 -18.02 0.15
C VAL A 225 -26.37 -18.55 -0.78
N ARG A 226 -27.31 -17.70 -1.18
CA ARG A 226 -28.39 -18.08 -2.12
C ARG A 226 -27.91 -17.92 -3.55
N LEU A 227 -28.16 -18.92 -4.39
CA LEU A 227 -28.06 -18.82 -5.85
C LEU A 227 -29.39 -18.24 -6.37
N SER A 228 -29.43 -16.96 -6.75
CA SER A 228 -30.64 -16.27 -7.20
C SER A 228 -30.98 -16.52 -8.66
N GLN A 229 -29.96 -16.81 -9.47
CA GLN A 229 -30.01 -17.24 -10.87
C GLN A 229 -28.82 -18.20 -11.09
N PRO A 230 -28.79 -18.98 -12.19
CA PRO A 230 -27.61 -19.81 -12.51
C PRO A 230 -26.35 -18.93 -12.62
N GLY A 231 -25.44 -19.06 -11.65
CA GLY A 231 -24.19 -18.28 -11.56
C GLY A 231 -24.21 -17.01 -10.70
N HIS A 232 -25.36 -16.57 -10.17
CA HIS A 232 -25.44 -15.37 -9.32
C HIS A 232 -25.73 -15.69 -7.86
N LEU A 233 -24.84 -15.23 -6.96
CA LEU A 233 -25.04 -15.30 -5.50
C LEU A 233 -25.66 -14.01 -4.96
N LEU A 234 -26.60 -14.13 -4.02
CA LEU A 234 -27.41 -13.02 -3.55
C LEU A 234 -27.78 -13.16 -2.06
N SER A 235 -27.19 -12.29 -1.24
CA SER A 235 -27.19 -12.29 0.24
C SER A 235 -26.42 -13.45 0.91
N LEU A 236 -25.72 -13.10 2.00
CA LEU A 236 -25.02 -13.99 2.91
C LEU A 236 -25.86 -14.13 4.18
N GLU A 237 -26.24 -15.35 4.54
CA GLU A 237 -26.98 -15.66 5.77
C GLU A 237 -26.13 -16.50 6.72
N ILE A 238 -26.17 -16.18 8.01
CA ILE A 238 -25.40 -16.89 9.05
C ILE A 238 -26.35 -17.81 9.83
N ASN A 239 -26.06 -19.11 9.86
CA ASN A 239 -26.82 -20.10 10.64
C ASN A 239 -25.96 -21.34 10.92
N THR A 240 -26.06 -21.87 12.15
CA THR A 240 -25.16 -22.94 12.65
C THR A 240 -25.87 -24.29 12.81
N PRO A 241 -25.42 -25.30 12.05
CA PRO A 241 -25.08 -26.59 12.65
C PRO A 241 -23.69 -27.05 12.19
N ILE A 242 -22.88 -27.61 13.09
CA ILE A 242 -21.47 -27.96 12.79
C ILE A 242 -21.38 -29.31 12.05
N SER A 243 -20.70 -29.36 10.90
CA SER A 243 -20.36 -30.62 10.21
C SER A 243 -19.00 -31.18 10.66
N SER A 244 -18.82 -32.49 10.55
CA SER A 244 -17.69 -33.26 11.11
C SER A 244 -16.49 -33.47 10.16
N ILE A 245 -16.48 -32.86 8.97
CA ILE A 245 -15.29 -32.86 8.10
C ILE A 245 -14.37 -31.70 8.51
N THR A 246 -13.10 -32.01 8.76
CA THR A 246 -12.02 -31.03 8.86
C THR A 246 -11.27 -31.00 7.52
N PRO A 247 -11.33 -29.90 6.74
CA PRO A 247 -10.60 -29.81 5.47
C PRO A 247 -9.08 -29.77 5.69
N LEU A 248 -8.30 -30.13 4.66
CA LEU A 248 -6.85 -29.93 4.71
C LEU A 248 -6.52 -28.44 4.66
N SER A 249 -5.46 -28.03 5.37
CA SER A 249 -4.89 -26.70 5.16
C SER A 249 -4.33 -26.59 3.74
N LEU A 250 -4.38 -25.37 3.18
CA LEU A 250 -3.89 -25.11 1.82
C LEU A 250 -2.43 -25.57 1.59
N PRO A 251 -1.47 -25.38 2.52
CA PRO A 251 -0.14 -25.97 2.41
C PRO A 251 -0.18 -27.50 2.31
N ALA A 252 -0.95 -28.18 3.17
CA ALA A 252 -1.04 -29.64 3.19
C ALA A 252 -1.62 -30.21 1.89
N LEU A 253 -2.63 -29.54 1.31
CA LEU A 253 -3.21 -29.88 0.01
C LEU A 253 -2.16 -29.82 -1.12
N LEU A 254 -1.30 -28.80 -1.10
CA LEU A 254 -0.25 -28.61 -2.10
C LEU A 254 0.93 -29.58 -1.90
N THR A 255 1.37 -29.82 -0.66
CA THR A 255 2.47 -30.76 -0.36
C THR A 255 2.10 -32.23 -0.52
N GLY A 256 0.81 -32.58 -0.38
CA GLY A 256 0.31 -33.95 -0.50
C GLY A 256 0.05 -34.43 -1.94
N SER A 257 0.51 -33.68 -2.95
CA SER A 257 0.12 -33.86 -4.36
C SER A 257 1.28 -33.62 -5.33
N THR A 258 1.04 -33.84 -6.64
CA THR A 258 2.00 -33.49 -7.70
C THR A 258 2.29 -31.99 -7.73
N GLN A 259 3.58 -31.63 -7.64
CA GLN A 259 4.07 -30.24 -7.64
C GLN A 259 3.42 -29.39 -8.74
N ILE A 260 2.79 -28.29 -8.33
CA ILE A 260 2.07 -27.37 -9.22
C ILE A 260 3.00 -26.22 -9.63
N SER A 261 3.26 -26.08 -10.92
CA SER A 261 3.99 -24.90 -11.41
C SER A 261 3.12 -23.65 -11.23
N GLY A 262 3.72 -22.55 -10.74
CA GLY A 262 3.02 -21.27 -10.49
C GLY A 262 2.51 -21.06 -9.06
N ILE A 263 2.44 -22.10 -8.23
CA ILE A 263 2.13 -21.99 -6.78
C ILE A 263 3.25 -22.63 -5.98
N GLY A 264 3.80 -21.92 -4.99
CA GLY A 264 4.81 -22.43 -4.08
C GLY A 264 4.30 -22.52 -2.64
N VAL A 265 4.82 -23.49 -1.89
CA VAL A 265 4.83 -23.44 -0.42
C VAL A 265 6.23 -22.97 -0.01
N ASN A 266 6.29 -21.85 0.72
CA ASN A 266 7.54 -21.17 1.04
C ASN A 266 8.30 -21.83 2.21
N GLY A 267 9.45 -21.24 2.56
CA GLY A 267 10.36 -21.77 3.58
C GLY A 267 9.80 -21.95 4.99
N VAL A 268 8.62 -21.38 5.29
CA VAL A 268 7.93 -21.48 6.60
C VAL A 268 6.56 -22.15 6.50
N GLY A 269 6.16 -22.66 5.33
CA GLY A 269 4.88 -23.35 5.14
C GLY A 269 3.70 -22.45 4.74
N GLU A 270 3.96 -21.24 4.24
CA GLU A 270 2.93 -20.34 3.70
C GLU A 270 2.85 -20.49 2.18
N VAL A 271 1.70 -20.15 1.59
CA VAL A 271 1.48 -20.34 0.15
C VAL A 271 1.65 -19.03 -0.60
N GLU A 272 2.38 -19.06 -1.72
CA GLU A 272 2.73 -17.89 -2.53
C GLU A 272 2.53 -18.17 -4.02
N LEU A 273 2.15 -17.14 -4.80
CA LEU A 273 2.20 -17.22 -6.26
C LEU A 273 3.67 -17.14 -6.71
N THR A 274 4.17 -18.20 -7.37
CA THR A 274 5.60 -18.35 -7.67
C THR A 274 6.16 -17.18 -8.48
N GLY A 275 7.22 -16.58 -7.97
CA GLY A 275 7.92 -15.42 -8.57
C GLY A 275 7.33 -14.05 -8.24
N SER A 276 6.20 -13.96 -7.51
CA SER A 276 5.57 -12.68 -7.15
C SER A 276 5.86 -12.21 -5.71
N ALA A 277 6.27 -13.12 -4.83
CA ALA A 277 6.30 -12.94 -3.36
C ALA A 277 4.95 -12.58 -2.71
N ILE A 278 3.83 -12.64 -3.45
CA ILE A 278 2.49 -12.41 -2.91
C ILE A 278 1.98 -13.69 -2.26
N LYS A 279 1.68 -13.58 -0.96
CA LYS A 279 1.14 -14.64 -0.10
C LYS A 279 -0.37 -14.78 -0.29
N ILE A 280 -0.85 -16.01 -0.16
CA ILE A 280 -2.27 -16.40 -0.29
C ILE A 280 -2.76 -16.86 1.08
N GLY A 281 -3.70 -16.11 1.65
CA GLY A 281 -4.37 -16.40 2.91
C GLY A 281 -5.72 -17.11 2.74
N VAL A 282 -6.38 -17.39 3.88
CA VAL A 282 -7.75 -17.91 3.88
C VAL A 282 -8.73 -16.81 3.48
N GLY A 283 -9.68 -17.13 2.60
CA GLY A 283 -10.63 -16.19 2.02
C GLY A 283 -10.09 -15.42 0.80
N ASP A 284 -8.84 -15.63 0.39
CA ASP A 284 -8.28 -15.00 -0.82
C ASP A 284 -8.73 -15.71 -2.10
N VAL A 285 -8.89 -14.92 -3.17
CA VAL A 285 -8.88 -15.40 -4.55
C VAL A 285 -7.55 -15.00 -5.18
N ALA A 286 -6.77 -15.96 -5.68
CA ALA A 286 -5.46 -15.72 -6.27
C ALA A 286 -5.38 -16.30 -7.68
N VAL A 287 -5.13 -15.45 -8.68
CA VAL A 287 -5.05 -15.87 -10.09
C VAL A 287 -3.70 -15.44 -10.66
N LYS A 288 -3.02 -16.38 -11.33
CA LYS A 288 -1.82 -16.11 -12.13
C LYS A 288 -1.94 -16.77 -13.51
N HIS A 289 -1.49 -16.08 -14.56
CA HIS A 289 -1.46 -16.61 -15.94
C HIS A 289 -2.80 -17.21 -16.41
N LEU A 290 -3.93 -16.65 -15.96
CA LEU A 290 -5.21 -16.91 -16.63
C LEU A 290 -5.15 -16.23 -18.01
N LEU A 291 -5.14 -17.02 -19.09
CA LEU A 291 -5.01 -16.53 -20.45
C LEU A 291 -6.27 -16.85 -21.28
N PRO A 292 -6.63 -16.01 -22.28
CA PRO A 292 -7.62 -16.37 -23.28
C PRO A 292 -7.14 -17.60 -24.05
N GLN A 293 -7.93 -18.68 -24.00
CA GLN A 293 -7.61 -19.92 -24.72
C GLN A 293 -7.77 -19.69 -26.24
N PRO A 294 -6.74 -19.96 -27.07
CA PRO A 294 -6.85 -19.75 -28.51
C PRO A 294 -7.93 -20.69 -29.08
N ASN A 295 -9.02 -20.09 -29.56
CA ASN A 295 -10.24 -20.75 -30.06
C ASN A 295 -11.15 -21.41 -29.01
N SER A 296 -10.97 -21.19 -27.70
CA SER A 296 -12.01 -21.48 -26.69
C SER A 296 -12.50 -20.18 -26.04
N GLY A 297 -13.80 -19.92 -26.17
CA GLY A 297 -14.31 -18.55 -26.23
C GLY A 297 -14.31 -17.74 -24.93
N ILE A 298 -14.49 -16.43 -25.16
CA ILE A 298 -14.64 -15.36 -24.16
C ILE A 298 -15.91 -15.58 -23.33
N ALA A 299 -15.85 -15.41 -22.01
CA ALA A 299 -17.03 -15.52 -21.15
C ALA A 299 -18.01 -14.36 -21.40
N HIS A 300 -19.32 -14.57 -21.28
CA HIS A 300 -20.25 -13.43 -21.35
C HIS A 300 -20.20 -12.56 -20.10
N THR A 301 -19.95 -13.13 -18.93
CA THR A 301 -19.67 -12.36 -17.71
C THR A 301 -18.69 -13.12 -16.84
N ALA A 302 -17.78 -12.42 -16.18
CA ALA A 302 -16.88 -13.01 -15.20
C ALA A 302 -16.96 -12.25 -13.88
N THR A 303 -17.03 -12.99 -12.76
CA THR A 303 -17.02 -12.43 -11.41
C THR A 303 -15.98 -13.17 -10.58
N LEU A 304 -14.96 -12.44 -10.12
CA LEU A 304 -13.95 -12.92 -9.19
C LEU A 304 -14.20 -12.20 -7.85
N SER A 305 -14.48 -12.95 -6.77
CA SER A 305 -15.01 -12.42 -5.51
C SER A 305 -14.26 -12.98 -4.30
N ALA A 306 -13.57 -12.11 -3.55
CA ALA A 306 -12.77 -12.48 -2.39
C ALA A 306 -13.36 -12.01 -1.05
N GLN A 307 -13.50 -12.96 -0.12
CA GLN A 307 -13.82 -12.73 1.29
C GLN A 307 -12.67 -12.03 2.06
N SER A 308 -11.46 -12.10 1.54
CA SER A 308 -10.26 -11.39 2.00
C SER A 308 -9.69 -10.56 0.84
N ASN A 309 -8.61 -10.99 0.17
CA ASN A 309 -7.96 -10.28 -0.93
C ASN A 309 -8.21 -10.95 -2.29
N LEU A 310 -8.40 -10.14 -3.33
CA LEU A 310 -8.36 -10.59 -4.73
C LEU A 310 -6.99 -10.23 -5.30
N THR A 311 -6.17 -11.21 -5.61
CA THR A 311 -4.83 -11.04 -6.20
C THR A 311 -4.83 -11.53 -7.64
N LEU A 312 -4.50 -10.65 -8.58
CA LEU A 312 -4.31 -10.97 -10.00
C LEU A 312 -2.88 -10.66 -10.42
N VAL A 313 -2.17 -11.65 -10.95
CA VAL A 313 -0.77 -11.54 -11.38
C VAL A 313 -0.66 -11.99 -12.83
N GLU A 314 -0.09 -11.17 -13.71
CA GLU A 314 0.26 -11.55 -15.09
C GLU A 314 -0.93 -12.20 -15.85
N SER A 315 -2.15 -11.73 -15.58
CA SER A 315 -3.41 -12.39 -15.97
C SER A 315 -4.17 -11.57 -17.00
N GLN A 316 -4.79 -12.25 -17.97
CA GLN A 316 -5.45 -11.66 -19.13
C GLN A 316 -6.91 -12.15 -19.19
N ILE A 317 -7.82 -11.33 -18.67
CA ILE A 317 -9.24 -11.63 -18.51
C ILE A 317 -10.03 -10.89 -19.59
N GLN A 318 -10.88 -11.63 -20.32
CA GLN A 318 -11.74 -11.08 -21.37
C GLN A 318 -13.19 -11.51 -21.16
N THR A 319 -14.14 -10.58 -21.30
CA THR A 319 -15.60 -10.84 -21.27
C THR A 319 -16.33 -10.13 -22.41
N THR A 320 -17.39 -10.72 -22.98
CA THR A 320 -18.24 -10.03 -23.99
C THR A 320 -19.29 -9.12 -23.35
N GLY A 321 -19.65 -9.38 -22.09
CA GLY A 321 -20.39 -8.50 -21.20
C GLY A 321 -19.50 -8.08 -20.02
N ASN A 322 -20.02 -8.14 -18.79
CA ASN A 322 -19.41 -7.51 -17.62
C ASN A 322 -18.24 -8.30 -17.01
N LEU A 323 -17.28 -7.59 -16.41
CA LEU A 323 -16.20 -8.13 -15.59
C LEU A 323 -16.22 -7.48 -14.20
N ASN A 324 -16.43 -8.30 -13.15
CA ASN A 324 -16.47 -7.86 -11.76
C ASN A 324 -15.27 -8.43 -10.99
N LEU A 325 -14.49 -7.55 -10.34
CA LEU A 325 -13.30 -7.89 -9.55
C LEU A 325 -13.48 -7.35 -8.12
N LEU A 326 -13.87 -8.22 -7.20
CA LEU A 326 -14.39 -7.86 -5.87
C LEU A 326 -13.51 -8.41 -4.74
N ALA A 327 -13.26 -7.60 -3.70
CA ALA A 327 -12.59 -8.02 -2.46
C ALA A 327 -13.13 -7.27 -1.24
N ARG A 328 -13.25 -7.96 -0.10
CA ARG A 328 -13.58 -7.33 1.19
C ARG A 328 -12.41 -6.58 1.83
N ASP A 329 -11.17 -6.95 1.50
CA ASP A 329 -9.97 -6.24 1.95
C ASP A 329 -9.36 -5.46 0.79
N THR A 330 -8.50 -6.09 -0.01
CA THR A 330 -7.76 -5.44 -1.09
C THR A 330 -7.95 -6.15 -2.44
N VAL A 331 -8.21 -5.40 -3.51
CA VAL A 331 -7.94 -5.88 -4.88
C VAL A 331 -6.51 -5.49 -5.24
N ARG A 332 -5.65 -6.47 -5.52
CA ARG A 332 -4.25 -6.30 -5.91
C ARG A 332 -4.02 -6.80 -7.33
N ILE A 333 -3.45 -5.96 -8.17
CA ILE A 333 -3.17 -6.29 -9.58
C ILE A 333 -1.70 -6.01 -9.89
N ARG A 334 -1.04 -6.97 -10.54
CA ARG A 334 0.36 -6.89 -10.98
C ARG A 334 0.55 -7.43 -12.39
N ASP A 335 1.29 -6.71 -13.23
CA ASP A 335 1.95 -7.27 -14.41
C ASP A 335 3.41 -7.65 -14.11
N SER A 336 4.20 -7.92 -15.14
CA SER A 336 5.65 -8.11 -15.06
C SER A 336 6.31 -7.62 -16.34
N VAL A 337 7.65 -7.50 -16.38
CA VAL A 337 8.38 -7.15 -17.62
C VAL A 337 8.27 -8.18 -18.76
N THR A 338 7.73 -9.38 -18.49
CA THR A 338 7.54 -10.43 -19.51
C THR A 338 6.09 -10.69 -19.88
N ASN A 339 5.14 -10.47 -18.96
CA ASN A 339 3.74 -10.87 -19.13
C ASN A 339 2.81 -9.73 -18.68
N PRO A 340 2.00 -9.15 -19.60
CA PRO A 340 1.08 -8.08 -19.24
C PRO A 340 -0.08 -8.60 -18.40
N PHE A 341 -0.59 -7.74 -17.53
CA PHE A 341 -1.96 -7.83 -17.04
C PHE A 341 -2.91 -7.21 -18.08
N LEU A 342 -4.09 -7.80 -18.26
CA LEU A 342 -5.12 -7.28 -19.14
C LEU A 342 -6.52 -7.63 -18.59
N ALA A 343 -7.41 -6.65 -18.55
CA ALA A 343 -8.83 -6.79 -18.20
C ALA A 343 -9.65 -6.07 -19.27
N GLN A 344 -10.32 -6.83 -20.13
CA GLN A 344 -11.19 -6.31 -21.21
C GLN A 344 -12.63 -6.78 -21.00
N ALA A 345 -13.56 -5.85 -20.83
CA ALA A 345 -14.99 -6.13 -20.78
C ALA A 345 -15.70 -5.50 -21.98
N GLY A 346 -16.53 -6.27 -22.70
CA GLY A 346 -17.44 -5.72 -23.72
C GLY A 346 -18.65 -4.98 -23.09
N GLY A 347 -18.98 -5.33 -21.85
CA GLY A 347 -19.88 -4.55 -20.98
C GLY A 347 -19.08 -3.69 -20.00
N ASN A 348 -19.58 -3.56 -18.77
CA ASN A 348 -18.94 -2.78 -17.70
C ASN A 348 -17.75 -3.53 -17.06
N LEU A 349 -16.75 -2.78 -16.61
CA LEU A 349 -15.64 -3.26 -15.78
C LEU A 349 -15.73 -2.65 -14.38
N TYR A 350 -16.03 -3.47 -13.38
CA TYR A 350 -16.26 -3.03 -12.01
C TYR A 350 -15.23 -3.64 -11.05
N ILE A 351 -14.43 -2.80 -10.40
CA ILE A 351 -13.39 -3.20 -9.45
C ILE A 351 -13.70 -2.60 -8.08
N GLN A 352 -13.86 -3.44 -7.06
CA GLN A 352 -14.16 -3.01 -5.69
C GLN A 352 -13.26 -3.73 -4.68
N GLY A 353 -12.49 -2.97 -3.91
CA GLY A 353 -11.77 -3.46 -2.74
C GLY A 353 -12.14 -2.60 -1.54
N ASN A 354 -12.92 -3.11 -0.59
CA ASN A 354 -13.56 -2.24 0.42
C ASN A 354 -12.53 -1.43 1.23
N GLN A 355 -11.36 -2.02 1.56
CA GLN A 355 -10.30 -1.31 2.27
C GLN A 355 -9.32 -0.61 1.31
N ASN A 356 -8.89 -1.25 0.22
CA ASN A 356 -7.96 -0.63 -0.75
C ASN A 356 -8.10 -1.24 -2.16
N ILE A 357 -7.64 -0.49 -3.16
CA ILE A 357 -7.27 -0.99 -4.50
C ILE A 357 -5.79 -0.69 -4.72
N ASP A 358 -5.04 -1.69 -5.17
CA ASP A 358 -3.58 -1.70 -5.30
C ASP A 358 -3.19 -2.24 -6.69
N ILE A 359 -3.18 -1.35 -7.68
CA ILE A 359 -2.85 -1.66 -9.08
C ILE A 359 -1.42 -1.19 -9.38
N LEU A 360 -0.62 -2.06 -10.00
CA LEU A 360 0.62 -1.70 -10.68
C LEU A 360 0.71 -2.50 -11.98
N ALA A 361 0.44 -1.87 -13.11
CA ALA A 361 0.34 -2.49 -14.43
C ALA A 361 0.82 -1.53 -15.54
N LEU A 362 2.12 -1.22 -15.54
CA LEU A 362 2.76 -0.27 -16.46
C LEU A 362 4.03 -0.81 -17.12
N ASN A 363 4.33 -2.11 -17.01
CA ASN A 363 5.50 -2.71 -17.69
C ASN A 363 5.29 -2.91 -19.20
N HIS A 364 4.09 -2.61 -19.72
CA HIS A 364 3.72 -2.81 -21.13
C HIS A 364 2.95 -1.60 -21.70
N PRO A 365 3.14 -1.26 -23.00
CA PRO A 365 2.53 -0.09 -23.64
C PRO A 365 1.05 -0.27 -24.04
N GLN A 366 0.43 -1.38 -23.64
CA GLN A 366 -0.95 -1.75 -23.97
C GLN A 366 -1.85 -1.33 -22.80
N THR A 367 -2.96 -0.61 -23.03
CA THR A 367 -3.88 -0.24 -21.95
C THR A 367 -4.38 -1.50 -21.21
N PRO A 368 -4.02 -1.69 -19.92
CA PRO A 368 -4.33 -2.91 -19.20
C PRO A 368 -5.81 -3.00 -18.77
N PHE A 369 -6.52 -1.89 -18.62
CA PHE A 369 -7.94 -1.87 -18.25
C PHE A 369 -8.79 -1.25 -19.36
N GLN A 370 -9.71 -2.04 -19.94
CA GLN A 370 -10.58 -1.61 -21.02
C GLN A 370 -12.02 -2.07 -20.79
N SER A 371 -12.96 -1.17 -20.99
CA SER A 371 -14.40 -1.40 -20.84
C SER A 371 -15.13 -0.91 -22.09
N GLY A 372 -16.10 -1.68 -22.59
CA GLY A 372 -17.03 -1.27 -23.64
C GLY A 372 -18.25 -0.52 -23.09
N GLY A 373 -18.54 -0.70 -21.79
CA GLY A 373 -19.46 0.11 -21.01
C GLY A 373 -18.72 1.02 -20.03
N ASN A 374 -19.26 1.18 -18.82
CA ASN A 374 -18.67 1.96 -17.73
C ASN A 374 -17.53 1.21 -17.01
N LEU A 375 -16.50 1.95 -16.59
CA LEU A 375 -15.41 1.48 -15.75
C LEU A 375 -15.50 2.14 -14.36
N SER A 376 -15.48 1.33 -13.29
CA SER A 376 -15.52 1.82 -11.90
C SER A 376 -14.44 1.20 -11.03
N LEU A 377 -13.74 2.03 -10.25
CA LEU A 377 -12.88 1.65 -9.13
C LEU A 377 -13.54 2.11 -7.82
N VAL A 378 -13.73 1.22 -6.84
CA VAL A 378 -14.50 1.52 -5.62
C VAL A 378 -13.81 1.03 -4.34
N SER A 379 -13.55 1.94 -3.38
CA SER A 379 -12.87 1.67 -2.10
C SER A 379 -13.14 2.77 -1.08
N ASP A 380 -13.29 2.43 0.21
CA ASP A 380 -13.35 3.44 1.30
C ASP A 380 -11.96 3.86 1.80
N GLY A 381 -10.90 3.12 1.45
CA GLY A 381 -9.50 3.53 1.62
C GLY A 381 -8.79 3.78 0.29
N ILE A 382 -7.47 3.58 0.25
CA ILE A 382 -6.63 4.10 -0.84
C ILE A 382 -6.85 3.32 -2.15
N ILE A 383 -6.99 4.06 -3.25
CA ILE A 383 -6.96 3.54 -4.62
C ILE A 383 -5.63 3.97 -5.25
N SER A 384 -4.64 3.08 -5.26
CA SER A 384 -3.43 3.22 -6.08
C SER A 384 -3.72 2.65 -7.46
N GLY A 385 -3.68 3.50 -8.48
CA GLY A 385 -4.11 3.17 -9.85
C GLY A 385 -3.01 3.34 -10.87
N ASP A 386 -1.82 2.78 -10.60
CA ASP A 386 -0.63 2.89 -11.43
C ASP A 386 -0.78 2.04 -12.72
N ALA A 387 -1.59 2.54 -13.66
CA ALA A 387 -2.01 1.91 -14.92
C ALA A 387 -2.69 2.91 -15.88
N HIS A 388 -2.85 2.51 -17.15
CA HIS A 388 -3.73 3.22 -18.10
C HIS A 388 -5.15 2.60 -18.11
N PHE A 389 -6.17 3.42 -18.36
CA PHE A 389 -7.59 3.03 -18.33
C PHE A 389 -8.38 3.57 -19.53
N THR A 390 -9.27 2.75 -20.09
CA THR A 390 -10.14 3.17 -21.20
C THR A 390 -11.57 2.65 -21.03
N SER A 391 -12.58 3.49 -21.30
CA SER A 391 -14.00 3.14 -21.15
C SER A 391 -14.85 3.63 -22.33
N GLY A 392 -15.66 2.75 -22.93
CA GLY A 392 -16.70 3.07 -23.93
C GLY A 392 -17.96 3.71 -23.32
N GLY A 393 -17.78 4.44 -22.21
CA GLY A 393 -18.82 4.96 -21.33
C GLY A 393 -18.19 5.77 -20.20
N GLN A 394 -18.83 5.83 -19.03
CA GLN A 394 -18.32 6.60 -17.89
C GLN A 394 -17.14 5.93 -17.20
N PHE A 395 -16.12 6.71 -16.82
CA PHE A 395 -15.04 6.29 -15.91
C PHE A 395 -15.26 6.89 -14.51
N SER A 396 -15.10 6.09 -13.47
CA SER A 396 -15.44 6.50 -12.10
C SER A 396 -14.50 5.94 -11.03
N ILE A 397 -14.09 6.79 -10.09
CA ILE A 397 -13.34 6.42 -8.89
C ILE A 397 -14.15 6.88 -7.67
N LEU A 398 -14.67 5.94 -6.89
CA LEU A 398 -15.70 6.16 -5.88
C LEU A 398 -15.35 5.52 -4.52
N ASN A 399 -16.04 5.95 -3.47
CA ASN A 399 -16.14 5.22 -2.21
C ASN A 399 -17.39 4.32 -2.18
N LEU A 400 -17.53 3.45 -1.17
CA LEU A 400 -18.66 2.51 -1.06
C LEU A 400 -20.01 3.22 -0.85
N ALA A 401 -19.99 4.48 -0.42
CA ALA A 401 -21.16 5.35 -0.36
C ALA A 401 -21.49 6.06 -1.69
N GLY A 402 -20.76 5.77 -2.78
CA GLY A 402 -21.01 6.30 -4.12
C GLY A 402 -20.52 7.73 -4.36
N ASN A 403 -19.72 8.29 -3.45
CA ASN A 403 -19.13 9.62 -3.59
C ASN A 403 -17.74 9.51 -4.25
N PRO A 404 -17.21 10.57 -4.89
CA PRO A 404 -15.88 10.54 -5.49
C PRO A 404 -14.78 10.16 -4.47
N GLY A 405 -14.00 9.12 -4.78
CA GLY A 405 -12.96 8.56 -3.90
C GLY A 405 -11.57 9.16 -4.15
N LYS A 406 -10.69 9.17 -3.13
CA LYS A 406 -9.30 9.65 -3.32
C LYS A 406 -8.54 8.71 -4.26
N PHE A 407 -7.91 9.29 -5.27
CA PHE A 407 -7.06 8.61 -6.24
C PHE A 407 -5.59 8.94 -5.97
N LEU A 408 -4.73 7.92 -5.95
CA LEU A 408 -3.28 8.00 -5.80
C LEU A 408 -2.62 7.33 -7.01
N SER A 409 -1.55 7.91 -7.54
CA SER A 409 -0.75 7.29 -8.61
C SER A 409 0.70 7.76 -8.53
N PHE A 410 1.63 6.85 -8.21
CA PHE A 410 3.08 7.12 -8.16
C PHE A 410 3.73 7.13 -9.56
N TYR A 411 3.01 6.61 -10.55
CA TYR A 411 3.28 6.69 -12.00
C TYR A 411 2.07 7.32 -12.73
N ASP A 412 2.21 7.70 -13.99
CA ASP A 412 1.17 8.43 -14.72
C ASP A 412 -0.03 7.57 -15.13
N PRO A 413 -1.26 7.93 -14.70
CA PRO A 413 -2.47 7.33 -15.23
C PRO A 413 -2.95 8.13 -16.46
N ILE A 414 -3.09 7.44 -17.58
CA ILE A 414 -3.79 7.94 -18.77
C ILE A 414 -5.20 7.36 -18.75
N ILE A 415 -6.21 8.24 -18.67
CA ILE A 415 -7.64 7.90 -18.64
C ILE A 415 -8.31 8.41 -19.92
N SER A 416 -9.08 7.55 -20.58
CA SER A 416 -9.87 7.90 -21.77
C SER A 416 -11.30 7.36 -21.65
N ALA A 417 -12.32 8.18 -21.85
CA ALA A 417 -13.74 7.81 -21.65
C ALA A 417 -14.69 8.36 -22.73
N ASP A 418 -15.47 7.49 -23.35
CA ASP A 418 -16.60 7.85 -24.23
C ASP A 418 -17.87 8.25 -23.42
N GLY A 419 -17.66 8.97 -22.32
CA GLY A 419 -18.66 9.44 -21.38
C GLY A 419 -18.06 10.40 -20.36
N ASP A 420 -18.71 10.54 -19.20
CA ASP A 420 -18.22 11.38 -18.11
C ASP A 420 -17.10 10.69 -17.32
N VAL A 421 -16.18 11.48 -16.75
CA VAL A 421 -15.10 11.05 -15.87
C VAL A 421 -15.31 11.66 -14.49
N THR A 422 -15.32 10.85 -13.43
CA THR A 422 -15.50 11.34 -12.04
C THR A 422 -14.49 10.70 -11.06
N PHE A 423 -13.76 11.51 -10.31
CA PHE A 423 -12.88 11.08 -9.21
C PHE A 423 -12.80 12.14 -8.09
N GLY A 424 -12.32 11.75 -6.90
CA GLY A 424 -12.16 12.65 -5.76
C GLY A 424 -10.87 13.46 -5.84
N ASP A 425 -10.24 13.72 -4.69
CA ASP A 425 -8.90 14.33 -4.67
C ASP A 425 -7.89 13.40 -5.36
N TYR A 426 -7.05 13.96 -6.23
CA TYR A 426 -5.92 13.28 -6.88
C TYR A 426 -4.59 13.74 -6.29
N GLU A 427 -3.70 12.78 -6.06
CA GLU A 427 -2.30 13.04 -5.74
C GLU A 427 -1.44 12.06 -6.54
N GLY A 428 -0.48 12.56 -7.33
CA GLY A 428 0.38 11.70 -8.13
C GLY A 428 1.51 12.45 -8.82
N VAL A 429 2.21 11.81 -9.75
CA VAL A 429 3.25 12.46 -10.56
C VAL A 429 2.63 13.46 -11.54
N ALA A 430 2.15 13.04 -12.70
CA ALA A 430 1.31 13.82 -13.62
C ALA A 430 -0.04 13.11 -13.86
N LEU A 431 -0.89 13.64 -14.76
CA LEU A 431 -2.24 13.12 -15.03
C LEU A 431 -2.75 13.54 -16.43
N LYS A 432 -3.24 12.58 -17.21
CA LYS A 432 -4.00 12.82 -18.45
C LYS A 432 -5.39 12.21 -18.39
N VAL A 433 -6.41 13.02 -18.70
CA VAL A 433 -7.81 12.60 -18.82
C VAL A 433 -8.43 13.15 -20.11
N GLU A 434 -8.97 12.26 -20.94
CA GLU A 434 -9.75 12.60 -22.13
C GLU A 434 -11.18 12.05 -22.01
N ALA A 435 -12.17 12.89 -22.26
CA ALA A 435 -13.59 12.58 -22.13
C ALA A 435 -14.40 13.14 -23.30
N THR A 436 -15.32 12.34 -23.85
CA THR A 436 -16.37 12.87 -24.75
C THR A 436 -17.51 13.52 -23.97
N GLY A 437 -17.70 13.13 -22.69
CA GLY A 437 -18.54 13.80 -21.70
C GLY A 437 -17.79 14.87 -20.90
N SER A 438 -18.21 15.07 -19.65
CA SER A 438 -17.65 16.00 -18.68
C SER A 438 -16.60 15.35 -17.77
N ILE A 439 -15.71 16.17 -17.19
CA ILE A 439 -14.72 15.74 -16.18
C ILE A 439 -15.05 16.41 -14.85
N THR A 440 -15.22 15.61 -13.80
CA THR A 440 -15.42 16.07 -12.41
C THR A 440 -14.31 15.53 -11.51
N ALA A 441 -13.58 16.41 -10.83
CA ALA A 441 -12.49 16.05 -9.92
C ALA A 441 -12.56 16.81 -8.58
N GLY A 442 -11.93 16.26 -7.54
CA GLY A 442 -11.57 16.99 -6.33
C GLY A 442 -10.38 17.93 -6.55
N LYS A 443 -9.58 18.14 -5.51
CA LYS A 443 -8.27 18.81 -5.62
C LYS A 443 -7.30 17.93 -6.42
N ILE A 444 -6.35 18.53 -7.14
CA ILE A 444 -5.37 17.81 -7.94
C ILE A 444 -3.96 18.29 -7.55
N LYS A 445 -3.13 17.39 -7.00
CA LYS A 445 -1.73 17.64 -6.61
C LYS A 445 -0.80 16.84 -7.53
N ILE A 446 -0.05 17.56 -8.37
CA ILE A 446 0.86 17.05 -9.39
C ILE A 446 2.29 17.23 -8.88
N THR A 447 3.00 16.11 -8.66
CA THR A 447 4.27 16.09 -7.92
C THR A 447 5.51 15.92 -8.80
N GLY A 448 5.39 15.51 -10.07
CA GLY A 448 6.53 15.32 -10.97
C GLY A 448 6.16 14.91 -12.40
N PRO A 449 7.12 14.91 -13.34
CA PRO A 449 6.96 14.18 -14.59
C PRO A 449 7.03 12.67 -14.34
N ASP A 450 6.35 11.87 -15.17
CA ASP A 450 6.65 10.44 -15.29
C ASP A 450 7.64 10.20 -16.43
N ALA A 451 8.92 10.03 -16.08
CA ALA A 451 10.00 9.75 -17.02
C ALA A 451 10.00 8.30 -17.55
N THR A 452 9.04 7.46 -17.16
CA THR A 452 8.90 6.05 -17.60
C THR A 452 7.90 5.86 -18.75
N LEU A 453 7.02 6.84 -18.99
CA LEU A 453 6.04 6.79 -20.08
C LEU A 453 6.70 6.61 -21.46
N SER A 454 6.14 5.70 -22.26
CA SER A 454 6.51 5.50 -23.66
C SER A 454 5.31 5.05 -24.49
N GLY A 455 5.28 5.42 -25.77
CA GLY A 455 4.15 5.15 -26.65
C GLY A 455 4.05 6.15 -27.81
N SER A 456 2.86 6.24 -28.41
CA SER A 456 2.54 7.12 -29.54
C SER A 456 1.55 8.24 -29.22
N ASP A 457 1.16 8.40 -27.95
CA ASP A 457 0.29 9.49 -27.50
C ASP A 457 1.03 10.84 -27.62
N PRO A 458 0.45 11.87 -28.27
CA PRO A 458 1.14 13.12 -28.56
C PRO A 458 1.46 13.97 -27.31
N ASP A 459 0.89 13.63 -26.15
CA ASP A 459 1.14 14.35 -24.89
C ASP A 459 2.27 13.74 -24.05
N ILE A 460 2.76 12.54 -24.39
CA ILE A 460 3.91 11.91 -23.70
C ILE A 460 5.11 12.87 -23.57
N PRO A 461 5.49 13.68 -24.58
CA PRO A 461 6.56 14.68 -24.43
C PRO A 461 6.29 15.76 -23.37
N ILE A 462 5.03 16.05 -23.02
CA ILE A 462 4.65 17.01 -21.97
C ILE A 462 4.73 16.33 -20.60
N LEU A 463 4.09 15.14 -20.49
CA LEU A 463 4.01 14.31 -19.28
C LEU A 463 5.40 13.83 -18.78
N THR A 464 6.31 13.51 -19.71
CA THR A 464 7.67 13.03 -19.41
C THR A 464 8.68 14.14 -19.08
N SER A 465 8.45 15.37 -19.52
CA SER A 465 9.44 16.46 -19.42
C SER A 465 9.19 17.45 -18.29
N SER A 466 7.95 17.55 -17.82
CA SER A 466 7.53 18.43 -16.72
C SER A 466 6.41 17.77 -15.93
N PRO A 467 6.17 18.15 -14.66
CA PRO A 467 4.91 17.80 -14.01
C PRO A 467 3.76 18.35 -14.85
N ALA A 468 2.67 17.60 -15.04
CA ALA A 468 1.64 18.00 -15.99
C ALA A 468 0.22 17.57 -15.59
N LEU A 469 -0.75 18.41 -15.93
CA LEU A 469 -2.18 18.12 -15.84
C LEU A 469 -2.82 18.41 -17.20
N ILE A 470 -3.42 17.40 -17.81
CA ILE A 470 -4.11 17.52 -19.10
C ILE A 470 -5.52 16.96 -18.95
N LEU A 471 -6.53 17.84 -18.90
CA LEU A 471 -7.94 17.47 -18.84
C LEU A 471 -8.67 17.99 -20.09
N ARG A 472 -9.28 17.08 -20.87
CA ARG A 472 -10.01 17.42 -22.10
C ARG A 472 -11.41 16.83 -22.10
N ALA A 473 -12.44 17.68 -22.09
CA ALA A 473 -13.85 17.31 -22.03
C ALA A 473 -14.61 17.71 -23.31
N GLY A 474 -15.70 17.00 -23.60
CA GLY A 474 -16.55 17.26 -24.77
C GLY A 474 -15.94 16.87 -26.12
N LEU A 475 -14.91 16.02 -26.12
CA LEU A 475 -14.18 15.63 -27.32
C LEU A 475 -15.05 14.86 -28.32
N THR A 476 -14.81 15.06 -29.62
CA THR A 476 -15.45 14.28 -30.71
C THR A 476 -14.75 12.95 -31.01
N SER A 477 -13.54 12.76 -30.46
CA SER A 477 -12.69 11.59 -30.65
C SER A 477 -11.59 11.59 -29.58
N LEU A 478 -11.34 10.44 -28.96
CA LEU A 478 -10.26 10.23 -27.99
C LEU A 478 -8.96 9.84 -28.70
N VAL A 479 -7.79 10.11 -28.10
CA VAL A 479 -6.50 9.59 -28.60
C VAL A 479 -6.40 8.08 -28.39
N ASN A 480 -6.86 7.58 -27.23
CA ASN A 480 -6.81 6.16 -26.86
C ASN A 480 -8.24 5.64 -26.60
N PRO A 481 -9.08 5.40 -27.63
CA PRO A 481 -10.46 4.92 -27.49
C PRO A 481 -10.54 3.43 -27.13
N ALA A 482 -11.72 2.98 -26.67
CA ALA A 482 -11.92 1.60 -26.20
C ALA A 482 -11.85 0.57 -27.35
N ASN A 483 -10.74 -0.18 -27.43
CA ASN A 483 -10.49 -1.17 -28.47
C ASN A 483 -10.70 -2.62 -27.97
N VAL A 484 -11.92 -2.90 -27.48
CA VAL A 484 -12.33 -4.23 -27.01
C VAL A 484 -12.82 -5.07 -28.21
N PRO A 485 -12.19 -6.22 -28.53
CA PRO A 485 -12.59 -7.02 -29.70
C PRO A 485 -14.00 -7.62 -29.59
N THR A 486 -14.90 -7.23 -30.49
CA THR A 486 -16.26 -7.78 -30.53
C THR A 486 -16.33 -9.12 -31.24
N THR A 487 -16.47 -10.21 -30.48
CA THR A 487 -16.56 -11.57 -31.02
C THR A 487 -17.98 -12.06 -31.32
N GLN A 488 -19.01 -11.25 -31.08
CA GLN A 488 -20.35 -11.42 -31.66
C GLN A 488 -20.93 -10.06 -32.08
N GLU A 489 -21.91 -10.14 -32.97
CA GLU A 489 -22.41 -9.08 -33.86
C GLU A 489 -22.59 -7.67 -33.25
N GLY A 490 -21.80 -6.71 -33.75
CA GLY A 490 -22.40 -5.46 -34.19
C GLY A 490 -22.42 -4.27 -33.23
N LYS A 491 -21.35 -4.03 -32.47
CA LYS A 491 -20.90 -2.65 -32.21
C LYS A 491 -19.39 -2.52 -32.32
N ASP A 492 -18.94 -1.95 -33.44
CA ASP A 492 -17.74 -1.12 -33.39
C ASP A 492 -18.03 0.03 -32.40
N PHE A 493 -17.08 0.36 -31.50
CA PHE A 493 -17.28 1.39 -30.47
C PHE A 493 -17.11 2.82 -31.01
N THR A 494 -17.24 2.99 -32.33
CA THR A 494 -17.21 4.28 -33.02
C THR A 494 -18.45 5.12 -32.69
N SER A 495 -18.31 5.89 -31.61
CA SER A 495 -19.17 6.98 -31.13
C SER A 495 -20.68 6.71 -31.11
N SER A 496 -21.16 6.33 -29.91
CA SER A 496 -22.49 6.77 -29.51
C SER A 496 -22.56 8.31 -29.58
N THR A 497 -23.70 8.87 -30.00
CA THR A 497 -23.87 10.31 -30.23
C THR A 497 -23.48 11.11 -29.00
N ALA A 498 -22.53 12.04 -29.15
CA ALA A 498 -21.92 12.79 -28.05
C ALA A 498 -22.95 13.36 -27.07
N SER A 499 -22.70 13.14 -25.77
CA SER A 499 -23.52 13.73 -24.71
C SER A 499 -23.40 15.26 -24.74
N ALA A 500 -24.46 15.95 -24.33
CA ALA A 500 -24.53 17.40 -24.44
C ALA A 500 -23.61 18.09 -23.40
N ILE A 501 -22.73 18.99 -23.88
CA ILE A 501 -21.97 19.96 -23.07
C ILE A 501 -20.94 19.31 -22.12
N GLY A 502 -19.93 18.64 -22.68
CA GLY A 502 -18.79 18.13 -21.91
C GLY A 502 -17.97 19.24 -21.25
N SER A 503 -18.16 19.43 -19.94
CA SER A 503 -17.58 20.52 -19.13
C SER A 503 -16.48 19.98 -18.19
N ILE A 504 -15.64 20.87 -17.65
CA ILE A 504 -14.63 20.52 -16.62
C ILE A 504 -15.02 21.20 -15.30
N THR A 505 -15.11 20.42 -14.21
CA THR A 505 -15.31 20.92 -12.84
C THR A 505 -14.28 20.29 -11.91
N VAL A 506 -13.37 21.09 -11.36
CA VAL A 506 -12.27 20.61 -10.50
C VAL A 506 -12.09 21.49 -9.26
N GLY A 507 -11.47 20.94 -8.21
CA GLY A 507 -11.04 21.68 -7.04
C GLY A 507 -9.81 22.56 -7.30
N ASN A 508 -9.01 22.81 -6.26
CA ASN A 508 -7.72 23.47 -6.43
C ASN A 508 -6.75 22.56 -7.20
N ILE A 509 -6.00 23.15 -8.13
CA ILE A 509 -4.90 22.49 -8.84
C ILE A 509 -3.59 23.02 -8.26
N ASP A 510 -2.71 22.12 -7.83
CA ASP A 510 -1.33 22.44 -7.44
C ASP A 510 -0.36 21.63 -8.31
N THR A 511 0.37 22.34 -9.16
CA THR A 511 1.48 21.82 -9.97
C THR A 511 2.82 22.47 -9.58
N SER A 512 2.85 23.20 -8.45
CA SER A 512 3.96 24.08 -8.10
C SER A 512 5.26 23.34 -7.78
N ALA A 513 6.38 23.96 -8.15
CA ALA A 513 7.71 23.43 -7.90
C ALA A 513 8.46 24.27 -6.87
N LYS A 514 8.67 23.70 -5.68
CA LYS A 514 9.61 24.29 -4.71
C LYS A 514 11.07 24.02 -5.12
N ASN A 515 11.38 22.79 -5.57
CA ASN A 515 12.77 22.30 -5.70
C ASN A 515 13.15 21.78 -7.11
N LYS A 516 12.33 21.99 -8.15
CA LYS A 516 12.58 21.55 -9.53
C LYS A 516 12.92 22.73 -10.44
N GLU A 517 13.45 22.49 -11.63
CA GLU A 517 13.78 23.55 -12.61
C GLU A 517 12.54 24.11 -13.33
N THR A 518 11.43 23.36 -13.35
CA THR A 518 10.17 23.72 -14.00
C THR A 518 8.99 23.34 -13.11
N ALA A 519 8.02 24.24 -12.93
CA ALA A 519 6.72 23.95 -12.33
C ALA A 519 5.73 23.45 -13.39
N GLY A 520 4.70 22.73 -12.97
CA GLY A 520 3.97 21.87 -13.89
C GLY A 520 2.94 22.56 -14.78
N THR A 521 2.84 22.09 -16.02
CA THR A 521 1.95 22.62 -17.06
C THR A 521 0.50 22.22 -16.78
N VAL A 522 -0.46 23.15 -16.96
CA VAL A 522 -1.89 22.90 -16.81
C VAL A 522 -2.64 23.19 -18.11
N ILE A 523 -3.29 22.17 -18.66
CA ILE A 523 -4.10 22.27 -19.88
C ILE A 523 -5.53 21.80 -19.56
N LEU A 524 -6.47 22.74 -19.48
CA LEU A 524 -7.91 22.45 -19.35
C LEU A 524 -8.62 22.86 -20.65
N SER A 525 -9.25 21.91 -21.33
CA SER A 525 -9.97 22.16 -22.59
C SER A 525 -11.38 21.56 -22.55
N SER A 526 -12.41 22.40 -22.66
CA SER A 526 -13.80 21.99 -22.81
C SER A 526 -14.29 22.37 -24.21
N ALA A 527 -14.40 21.37 -25.10
CA ALA A 527 -14.70 21.62 -26.50
C ALA A 527 -16.10 22.24 -26.73
N ASN A 528 -17.08 21.91 -25.87
CA ASN A 528 -18.48 22.27 -26.05
C ASN A 528 -19.18 22.74 -24.74
N GLY A 529 -18.42 23.07 -23.70
CA GLY A 529 -18.97 23.36 -22.37
C GLY A 529 -18.18 24.40 -21.57
N ASN A 530 -18.32 24.33 -20.25
CA ASN A 530 -17.70 25.28 -19.31
C ASN A 530 -16.42 24.70 -18.68
N ILE A 531 -15.57 25.58 -18.14
CA ILE A 531 -14.51 25.21 -17.20
C ILE A 531 -14.82 25.88 -15.85
N THR A 532 -14.78 25.10 -14.77
CA THR A 532 -14.83 25.57 -13.38
C THR A 532 -13.66 24.95 -12.61
N SER A 533 -12.78 25.77 -12.03
CA SER A 533 -11.71 25.32 -11.15
C SER A 533 -11.71 26.06 -9.82
N GLY A 534 -11.00 25.51 -8.83
CA GLY A 534 -10.47 26.29 -7.71
C GLY A 534 -9.28 27.15 -8.12
N THR A 535 -8.41 27.46 -7.17
CA THR A 535 -7.12 28.12 -7.42
C THR A 535 -6.21 27.20 -8.25
N ILE A 536 -5.49 27.76 -9.22
CA ILE A 536 -4.47 27.06 -10.02
C ILE A 536 -3.09 27.60 -9.64
N ASN A 537 -2.34 26.81 -8.87
CA ASN A 537 -0.98 27.11 -8.45
C ASN A 537 0.03 26.37 -9.34
N ALA A 538 0.63 27.09 -10.29
CA ALA A 538 1.71 26.63 -11.16
C ALA A 538 3.04 27.36 -10.87
N THR A 539 3.20 27.86 -9.63
CA THR A 539 4.35 28.69 -9.25
C THR A 539 5.66 27.91 -9.14
N ILE A 540 6.78 28.64 -9.28
CA ILE A 540 8.10 28.13 -8.94
C ILE A 540 8.75 29.04 -7.89
N SER A 541 9.17 28.45 -6.77
CA SER A 541 9.79 29.20 -5.66
C SER A 541 11.24 29.60 -5.93
N ASN A 542 11.83 29.05 -7.01
CA ASN A 542 13.23 29.18 -7.39
C ASN A 542 13.39 29.85 -8.77
N LYS A 543 14.63 30.01 -9.25
CA LYS A 543 14.98 30.65 -10.54
C LYS A 543 14.62 29.83 -11.79
N GLY A 544 13.64 28.94 -11.69
CA GLY A 544 13.21 28.08 -12.79
C GLY A 544 12.13 28.73 -13.66
N THR A 545 11.44 27.90 -14.43
CA THR A 545 10.28 28.28 -15.24
C THR A 545 8.99 27.90 -14.50
N ALA A 546 8.08 28.86 -14.29
CA ALA A 546 6.74 28.56 -13.79
C ALA A 546 5.90 27.88 -14.88
N GLY A 547 4.90 27.09 -14.49
CA GLY A 547 4.11 26.29 -15.43
C GLY A 547 3.20 27.15 -16.31
N ASP A 548 3.12 26.82 -17.59
CA ASP A 548 2.12 27.41 -18.49
C ASP A 548 0.70 26.92 -18.10
N VAL A 549 -0.27 27.84 -18.13
CA VAL A 549 -1.68 27.55 -17.79
C VAL A 549 -2.55 27.91 -18.98
N THR A 550 -3.15 26.91 -19.61
CA THR A 550 -4.02 27.05 -20.78
C THR A 550 -5.44 26.61 -20.46
N LEU A 551 -6.39 27.56 -20.51
CA LEU A 551 -7.82 27.34 -20.30
C LEU A 551 -8.58 27.66 -21.59
N THR A 552 -9.24 26.67 -22.19
CA THR A 552 -9.99 26.83 -23.45
C THR A 552 -11.41 26.28 -23.34
N ALA A 553 -12.42 27.12 -23.58
CA ALA A 553 -13.82 26.70 -23.54
C ALA A 553 -14.67 27.46 -24.56
N LEU A 554 -15.70 26.81 -25.13
CA LEU A 554 -16.75 27.55 -25.85
C LEU A 554 -17.76 28.21 -24.89
N GLY A 555 -17.96 27.65 -23.70
CA GLY A 555 -18.77 28.24 -22.64
C GLY A 555 -18.01 29.23 -21.75
N SER A 556 -18.43 29.34 -20.50
CA SER A 556 -17.78 30.19 -19.49
C SER A 556 -16.57 29.50 -18.86
N ILE A 557 -15.58 30.31 -18.45
CA ILE A 557 -14.42 29.86 -17.69
C ILE A 557 -14.43 30.58 -16.33
N THR A 558 -14.56 29.82 -15.26
CA THR A 558 -14.57 30.27 -13.86
C THR A 558 -13.43 29.60 -13.12
N TYR A 559 -12.67 30.37 -12.33
CA TYR A 559 -11.50 29.90 -11.58
C TYR A 559 -11.37 30.69 -10.27
N GLY A 560 -10.49 30.22 -9.36
CA GLY A 560 -10.02 30.98 -8.22
C GLY A 560 -8.98 32.03 -8.63
N ASP A 561 -7.81 32.01 -8.02
CA ASP A 561 -6.64 32.72 -8.53
C ASP A 561 -5.83 31.83 -9.50
N ILE A 562 -5.08 32.43 -10.42
CA ILE A 562 -4.08 31.72 -11.25
C ILE A 562 -2.69 32.29 -10.97
N GLU A 563 -1.83 31.46 -10.39
CA GLU A 563 -0.46 31.80 -10.04
C GLU A 563 0.54 31.03 -10.93
N ALA A 564 1.01 31.68 -12.01
CA ALA A 564 2.04 31.18 -12.92
C ALA A 564 3.36 31.96 -12.74
N GLN A 565 3.66 32.36 -11.51
CA GLN A 565 4.78 33.25 -11.18
C GLN A 565 6.04 32.50 -10.75
N SER A 566 7.20 33.00 -11.18
CA SER A 566 8.50 32.70 -10.57
C SER A 566 8.72 33.69 -9.42
N THR A 567 8.70 33.23 -8.17
CA THR A 567 8.83 34.13 -6.99
C THR A 567 10.28 34.46 -6.63
N ALA A 568 11.24 34.17 -7.52
CA ALA A 568 12.67 34.39 -7.28
C ALA A 568 13.02 35.88 -7.20
N GLY A 569 13.42 36.33 -6.00
CA GLY A 569 13.78 37.72 -5.71
C GLY A 569 14.79 38.32 -6.70
N SER A 570 14.44 39.47 -7.28
CA SER A 570 15.26 40.23 -8.24
C SER A 570 15.62 39.51 -9.56
N GLY A 571 14.64 38.83 -10.17
CA GLY A 571 14.52 38.76 -11.64
C GLY A 571 15.46 37.78 -12.36
N LYS A 572 15.36 36.48 -12.05
CA LYS A 572 16.10 35.40 -12.75
C LYS A 572 15.34 34.10 -13.04
N GLY A 573 14.04 34.00 -12.76
CA GLY A 573 13.19 32.91 -13.24
C GLY A 573 12.21 33.38 -14.32
N THR A 574 11.67 32.43 -15.09
CA THR A 574 10.74 32.69 -16.19
C THR A 574 9.30 32.55 -15.66
N PRO A 575 8.43 33.57 -15.77
CA PRO A 575 7.00 33.40 -15.50
C PRO A 575 6.36 32.53 -16.58
N GLY A 576 5.35 31.76 -16.19
CA GLY A 576 4.53 30.97 -17.10
C GLY A 576 3.55 31.84 -17.89
N THR A 577 3.12 31.33 -19.03
CA THR A 577 2.13 31.95 -19.90
C THR A 577 0.74 31.56 -19.43
N ILE A 578 -0.11 32.54 -19.10
CA ILE A 578 -1.53 32.29 -18.83
C ILE A 578 -2.32 32.60 -20.10
N THR A 579 -2.85 31.55 -20.74
CA THR A 579 -3.67 31.65 -21.95
C THR A 579 -5.12 31.29 -21.63
N ILE A 580 -6.04 32.24 -21.83
CA ILE A 580 -7.48 32.03 -21.61
C ILE A 580 -8.24 32.37 -22.88
N THR A 581 -9.01 31.40 -23.38
CA THR A 581 -9.86 31.51 -24.58
C THR A 581 -11.29 31.06 -24.25
N ALA A 582 -12.24 32.00 -24.26
CA ALA A 582 -13.66 31.75 -23.96
C ALA A 582 -14.55 32.17 -25.15
N GLY A 583 -15.65 31.44 -25.39
CA GLY A 583 -16.54 31.64 -26.55
C GLY A 583 -17.77 32.53 -26.32
N LEU A 584 -18.01 33.00 -25.08
CA LEU A 584 -19.13 33.88 -24.71
C LEU A 584 -18.64 35.16 -24.01
N GLU A 585 -19.45 36.21 -24.08
CA GLU A 585 -19.16 37.54 -23.50
C GLU A 585 -18.74 37.45 -22.02
N PRO A 586 -17.58 38.03 -21.62
CA PRO A 586 -16.91 37.78 -20.34
C PRO A 586 -17.54 38.50 -19.13
N SER A 587 -18.84 38.31 -18.94
CA SER A 587 -19.63 38.92 -17.85
C SER A 587 -19.27 38.42 -16.44
N GLN A 588 -18.44 37.37 -16.30
CA GLN A 588 -17.97 36.79 -15.03
C GLN A 588 -16.47 36.37 -15.06
N LEU A 589 -15.60 37.06 -15.80
CA LEU A 589 -14.16 36.87 -15.62
C LEU A 589 -13.69 37.50 -14.29
N TYR A 590 -13.54 36.69 -13.25
CA TYR A 590 -12.84 37.08 -12.02
C TYR A 590 -11.33 37.13 -12.29
N THR A 591 -10.78 38.32 -12.51
CA THR A 591 -9.36 38.51 -12.83
C THR A 591 -8.48 38.56 -11.58
N GLY A 592 -8.32 37.40 -10.92
CA GLY A 592 -7.33 37.16 -9.88
C GLY A 592 -5.97 36.77 -10.49
N PHE A 593 -5.09 37.76 -10.71
CA PHE A 593 -3.74 37.54 -11.26
C PHE A 593 -2.66 38.12 -10.33
N ALA A 594 -1.64 37.32 -10.03
CA ALA A 594 -0.49 37.75 -9.26
C ALA A 594 0.38 38.77 -10.04
N PRO A 595 0.95 39.80 -9.37
CA PRO A 595 1.83 40.77 -10.03
C PRO A 595 3.10 40.14 -10.60
N GLY A 596 3.19 40.04 -11.93
CA GLY A 596 4.33 39.45 -12.64
C GLY A 596 3.96 38.35 -13.65
N ASN A 597 2.70 37.88 -13.64
CA ASN A 597 2.18 36.96 -14.65
C ASN A 597 2.22 37.57 -16.07
N THR A 598 2.58 36.77 -17.08
CA THR A 598 2.39 37.14 -18.50
C THR A 598 1.05 36.62 -18.98
N VAL A 599 0.04 37.50 -19.10
CA VAL A 599 -1.34 37.12 -19.39
C VAL A 599 -1.69 37.39 -20.87
N GLY A 600 -2.07 36.34 -21.59
CA GLY A 600 -2.57 36.38 -22.97
C GLY A 600 -4.06 36.03 -23.05
N THR A 601 -4.94 37.01 -22.87
CA THR A 601 -6.39 36.83 -23.10
C THR A 601 -6.71 36.99 -24.58
N THR A 602 -7.23 35.93 -25.21
CA THR A 602 -7.75 36.00 -26.60
C THR A 602 -9.25 35.73 -26.59
N ILE A 603 -10.04 36.80 -26.63
CA ILE A 603 -11.50 36.71 -26.80
C ILE A 603 -11.78 36.65 -28.30
N ASN A 604 -12.16 35.47 -28.80
CA ASN A 604 -12.66 35.29 -30.17
C ASN A 604 -14.20 35.33 -30.14
N PRO A 605 -14.86 36.45 -30.48
CA PRO A 605 -16.31 36.46 -30.62
C PRO A 605 -16.75 35.50 -31.75
N PRO A 606 -17.91 34.84 -31.63
CA PRO A 606 -18.41 33.92 -32.65
C PRO A 606 -18.45 34.56 -34.05
N ALA A 607 -17.92 33.86 -35.06
CA ALA A 607 -17.70 34.41 -36.39
C ALA A 607 -19.01 34.69 -37.14
N GLY A 608 -19.54 35.91 -37.02
CA GLY A 608 -20.77 36.37 -37.66
C GLY A 608 -20.70 37.81 -38.18
N THR A 609 -20.81 37.96 -39.50
CA THR A 609 -21.07 39.24 -40.21
C THR A 609 -20.06 40.40 -40.04
N GLY A 610 -18.88 40.23 -40.63
CA GLY A 610 -18.21 41.20 -41.50
C GLY A 610 -18.05 42.67 -41.08
N GLY A 611 -16.83 43.04 -40.65
CA GLY A 611 -16.33 44.41 -40.58
C GLY A 611 -14.81 44.46 -40.73
N THR A 612 -14.28 45.43 -41.49
CA THR A 612 -12.84 45.54 -41.78
C THR A 612 -12.09 46.39 -40.74
N GLY A 613 -10.96 45.91 -40.22
CA GLY A 613 -10.07 46.71 -39.38
C GLY A 613 -8.64 46.16 -39.35
N THR A 614 -7.65 47.00 -39.65
CA THR A 614 -6.22 46.65 -39.64
C THR A 614 -5.49 47.35 -38.50
N GLY A 615 -4.39 46.74 -38.02
CA GLY A 615 -3.32 47.47 -37.35
C GLY A 615 -2.92 46.91 -35.99
N GLY A 616 -1.73 46.31 -35.93
CA GLY A 616 -0.98 46.16 -34.67
C GLY A 616 0.18 47.17 -34.63
N THR A 617 0.48 47.68 -33.44
CA THR A 617 1.73 48.40 -33.12
C THR A 617 2.11 48.12 -31.66
N GLY A 618 3.40 47.95 -31.40
CA GLY A 618 3.91 47.80 -30.03
C GLY A 618 4.13 49.15 -29.34
N GLY A 619 4.17 49.14 -28.00
CA GLY A 619 4.46 50.32 -27.18
C GLY A 619 5.64 50.09 -26.24
N THR A 620 6.76 50.80 -26.46
CA THR A 620 7.84 50.91 -25.47
C THR A 620 7.43 51.85 -24.34
N GLY A 621 7.91 51.59 -23.12
CA GLY A 621 7.49 52.32 -21.92
C GLY A 621 7.87 53.81 -21.90
N GLY A 622 7.11 54.59 -21.13
CA GLY A 622 7.37 56.00 -20.83
C GLY A 622 6.84 56.36 -19.44
N THR A 623 7.63 57.10 -18.67
CA THR A 623 7.32 57.47 -17.27
C THR A 623 6.42 58.70 -17.17
N GLY A 624 5.43 58.69 -16.26
CA GLY A 624 4.62 59.87 -15.92
C GLY A 624 4.09 59.82 -14.48
N THR A 625 4.27 60.89 -13.71
CA THR A 625 3.94 60.95 -12.27
C THR A 625 3.01 62.12 -11.92
N GLY A 626 1.96 61.83 -11.14
CA GLY A 626 1.26 62.82 -10.28
C GLY A 626 -0.12 63.30 -10.78
N GLY A 627 -1.12 63.27 -9.88
CA GLY A 627 -2.46 63.81 -10.13
C GLY A 627 -3.56 63.22 -9.23
N ASN A 628 -3.79 63.82 -8.06
CA ASN A 628 -4.89 63.54 -7.09
C ASN A 628 -5.73 64.86 -6.96
N PRO A 629 -6.91 64.98 -6.29
CA PRO A 629 -7.76 63.96 -5.63
C PRO A 629 -9.31 64.11 -5.78
N ALA A 630 -10.05 63.14 -5.21
CA ALA A 630 -11.43 63.25 -4.66
C ALA A 630 -12.62 63.51 -5.65
N THR A 631 -13.91 63.32 -5.32
CA THR A 631 -14.64 63.16 -4.03
C THR A 631 -15.74 62.07 -4.04
N ASN A 632 -16.10 61.55 -2.86
CA ASN A 632 -17.30 60.74 -2.54
C ASN A 632 -18.59 61.62 -2.56
N PRO A 633 -19.83 61.10 -2.74
CA PRO A 633 -20.56 60.43 -1.64
C PRO A 633 -21.38 59.18 -2.05
N ALA A 634 -21.78 58.38 -1.05
CA ALA A 634 -22.56 57.15 -1.21
C ALA A 634 -24.04 57.29 -0.81
N THR A 635 -24.90 56.35 -1.25
CA THR A 635 -26.15 55.99 -0.56
C THR A 635 -26.45 54.49 -0.66
N ASN A 636 -26.77 53.88 0.48
CA ASN A 636 -27.42 52.56 0.59
C ASN A 636 -28.95 52.73 0.45
N PRO A 637 -29.70 51.70 0.03
CA PRO A 637 -30.74 51.21 0.95
C PRO A 637 -30.86 49.68 1.01
N ALA A 638 -31.15 49.16 2.20
CA ALA A 638 -31.43 47.75 2.44
C ALA A 638 -32.91 47.51 2.76
N THR A 639 -33.52 46.48 2.16
CA THR A 639 -34.84 45.94 2.55
C THR A 639 -34.91 44.42 2.38
N ASN A 640 -35.50 43.76 3.37
CA ASN A 640 -36.00 42.38 3.42
C ASN A 640 -37.54 42.50 3.68
N PRO A 641 -38.42 41.47 3.65
CA PRO A 641 -38.23 40.03 3.40
C PRO A 641 -39.34 39.32 2.56
N ALA A 642 -39.28 37.97 2.53
CA ALA A 642 -40.35 36.99 2.20
C ALA A 642 -40.68 36.81 0.69
N THR A 643 -41.31 35.72 0.20
CA THR A 643 -42.03 34.57 0.83
C THR A 643 -41.68 33.21 0.19
N ASN A 644 -42.10 32.09 0.81
CA ASN A 644 -42.17 30.74 0.22
C ASN A 644 -43.63 30.43 -0.19
N PRO A 645 -43.90 29.73 -1.30
CA PRO A 645 -44.60 28.44 -1.15
C PRO A 645 -44.16 27.31 -2.10
N SER A 646 -44.24 26.09 -1.56
CA SER A 646 -43.95 24.77 -2.12
C SER A 646 -44.77 24.33 -3.35
N VAL A 647 -44.16 23.46 -4.19
CA VAL A 647 -44.88 22.42 -4.97
C VAL A 647 -44.08 21.10 -4.97
N ASN A 648 -44.80 19.97 -4.86
CA ASN A 648 -44.37 18.55 -4.90
C ASN A 648 -45.68 17.72 -5.14
N PRO A 649 -45.73 16.42 -5.54
CA PRO A 649 -44.67 15.45 -5.90
C PRO A 649 -44.94 14.62 -7.18
N ALA A 650 -43.94 13.82 -7.60
CA ALA A 650 -44.04 12.48 -8.26
C ALA A 650 -42.65 12.08 -8.84
N THR A 651 -42.18 10.83 -8.85
CA THR A 651 -42.56 9.58 -8.15
C THR A 651 -41.31 8.68 -8.06
N ASN A 652 -41.08 8.01 -6.94
CA ASN A 652 -40.20 6.83 -6.87
C ASN A 652 -41.03 5.57 -7.17
N PRO A 653 -40.43 4.46 -7.65
CA PRO A 653 -40.23 3.36 -6.71
C PRO A 653 -38.94 2.55 -6.91
N SER A 654 -38.12 2.50 -5.85
CA SER A 654 -37.55 1.31 -5.15
C SER A 654 -37.06 0.09 -5.96
N VAL A 655 -36.00 -0.63 -5.56
CA VAL A 655 -35.60 -0.97 -4.18
C VAL A 655 -34.07 -1.10 -4.05
N ASN A 656 -33.50 -0.68 -2.92
CA ASN A 656 -32.19 -1.14 -2.45
C ASN A 656 -32.36 -1.81 -1.06
N PRO A 657 -32.08 -3.12 -0.91
CA PRO A 657 -32.03 -3.80 0.38
C PRO A 657 -30.58 -3.92 0.90
N ALA A 658 -30.12 -2.91 1.64
CA ALA A 658 -28.85 -2.99 2.35
C ALA A 658 -28.99 -3.80 3.66
N THR A 659 -28.45 -5.03 3.70
CA THR A 659 -28.27 -5.80 4.95
C THR A 659 -26.97 -6.60 4.93
N ASN A 660 -26.05 -6.25 5.82
CA ASN A 660 -24.89 -7.06 6.19
C ASN A 660 -25.18 -7.76 7.53
N PRO A 661 -24.75 -9.03 7.69
CA PRO A 661 -24.08 -9.38 8.95
C PRO A 661 -22.75 -10.12 8.74
N SER A 662 -21.83 -9.87 9.67
CA SER A 662 -20.47 -10.40 9.75
C SER A 662 -20.33 -11.61 10.68
N VAL A 663 -19.51 -12.62 10.32
CA VAL A 663 -18.64 -13.42 11.23
C VAL A 663 -17.43 -13.96 10.43
N ASN A 664 -16.27 -14.15 11.09
CA ASN A 664 -15.07 -14.88 10.63
C ASN A 664 -14.32 -15.42 11.87
N PRO A 665 -14.00 -16.73 11.98
CA PRO A 665 -12.58 -17.07 12.29
C PRO A 665 -11.90 -18.25 11.52
N ALA A 666 -10.89 -17.92 10.71
CA ALA A 666 -9.43 -18.15 10.91
C ALA A 666 -8.72 -19.54 11.16
N THR A 667 -7.45 -19.63 10.66
CA THR A 667 -6.25 -20.45 11.05
C THR A 667 -6.04 -21.91 10.52
N ASN A 668 -4.81 -22.51 10.47
CA ASN A 668 -3.46 -22.09 9.95
C ASN A 668 -2.45 -23.30 9.86
N SER A 669 -1.23 -23.10 9.26
CA SER A 669 0.02 -23.95 9.22
C SER A 669 0.02 -25.24 8.34
N GLY A 670 1.13 -25.80 7.80
CA GLY A 670 2.60 -25.51 7.70
C GLY A 670 3.23 -26.47 6.62
N THR A 671 4.53 -26.74 6.35
CA THR A 671 5.90 -26.30 6.80
C THR A 671 7.00 -26.90 5.84
N ASN A 672 8.31 -26.59 5.99
CA ASN A 672 9.43 -26.96 5.05
C ASN A 672 10.58 -27.79 5.71
N PRO A 673 11.55 -28.46 4.98
CA PRO A 673 12.92 -27.87 4.78
C PRO A 673 13.82 -28.35 3.57
N GLY A 674 14.81 -27.52 3.16
CA GLY A 674 16.09 -27.91 2.48
C GLY A 674 16.17 -27.78 0.93
N THR A 675 17.30 -27.96 0.19
CA THR A 675 18.78 -27.95 0.47
C THR A 675 19.63 -27.89 -0.84
N ASN A 676 20.97 -27.64 -0.81
CA ASN A 676 21.89 -27.50 -1.99
C ASN A 676 23.38 -27.78 -1.62
N PRO A 677 24.32 -28.14 -2.55
CA PRO A 677 25.62 -27.39 -2.65
C PRO A 677 26.49 -27.43 -3.97
N ARG A 678 27.01 -26.24 -4.41
CA ARG A 678 28.43 -25.88 -4.87
C ARG A 678 29.15 -26.62 -6.07
N ALA A 679 30.26 -26.19 -6.74
CA ALA A 679 31.16 -24.98 -6.74
C ALA A 679 32.12 -24.84 -7.98
N THR A 680 32.47 -23.59 -8.43
CA THR A 680 33.79 -23.05 -8.97
C THR A 680 34.54 -23.71 -10.18
N VAL A 681 35.56 -23.17 -10.90
CA VAL A 681 36.75 -22.27 -10.65
C VAL A 681 37.22 -21.44 -11.91
N SER A 682 38.05 -20.40 -11.70
CA SER A 682 38.67 -19.33 -12.55
C SER A 682 39.78 -19.67 -13.60
N ASN A 683 40.02 -18.81 -14.63
CA ASN A 683 41.32 -18.09 -14.95
C ASN A 683 41.38 -17.24 -16.27
N THR A 684 42.47 -16.46 -16.45
CA THR A 684 42.73 -15.35 -17.44
C THR A 684 44.14 -15.48 -18.12
N PRO A 685 44.70 -14.54 -18.96
CA PRO A 685 44.20 -13.58 -19.99
C PRO A 685 45.01 -13.55 -21.35
N ALA A 686 44.67 -12.62 -22.28
CA ALA A 686 45.59 -11.70 -23.05
C ALA A 686 45.77 -11.73 -24.61
N ASP A 687 45.59 -10.54 -25.21
CA ASP A 687 46.35 -9.84 -26.30
C ASP A 687 46.08 -9.98 -27.84
N ASN A 688 46.37 -8.87 -28.54
CA ASN A 688 46.63 -8.56 -29.97
C ASN A 688 45.52 -8.32 -31.03
N ARG A 689 45.41 -7.03 -31.43
CA ARG A 689 45.68 -6.41 -32.78
C ARG A 689 45.06 -6.99 -34.08
N ALA A 690 44.78 -6.22 -35.14
CA ALA A 690 44.66 -4.76 -35.37
C ALA A 690 44.20 -4.52 -36.84
N SER A 691 43.79 -3.30 -37.22
CA SER A 691 43.98 -2.73 -38.58
C SER A 691 43.75 -1.21 -38.61
N ASN A 692 44.48 -0.50 -39.49
CA ASN A 692 44.46 0.96 -39.65
C ASN A 692 43.83 1.39 -40.98
N ASN A 693 43.42 2.65 -41.10
CA ASN A 693 43.97 3.50 -42.18
C ASN A 693 43.97 5.01 -41.82
N ILE A 694 44.72 5.82 -42.56
CA ILE A 694 45.26 7.12 -42.11
C ILE A 694 45.11 8.21 -43.19
N ASN A 695 44.79 9.46 -42.78
CA ASN A 695 45.35 10.75 -43.28
C ASN A 695 44.60 11.96 -42.64
N SER A 696 45.20 13.12 -42.35
CA SER A 696 46.57 13.63 -42.57
C SER A 696 47.04 14.59 -41.46
N ASN A 697 48.36 14.68 -41.29
CA ASN A 697 49.24 15.81 -40.89
C ASN A 697 48.55 17.19 -40.68
N ASN A 698 48.92 18.08 -39.74
CA ASN A 698 50.17 18.30 -38.97
C ASN A 698 49.87 19.30 -37.77
N ILE A 699 50.73 19.87 -36.90
CA ILE A 699 52.20 20.01 -36.72
C ILE A 699 52.55 20.43 -35.25
N ASN A 700 53.86 20.46 -34.90
CA ASN A 700 54.53 21.17 -33.76
C ASN A 700 54.22 20.81 -32.28
N ASP A 701 55.03 19.87 -31.78
CA ASP A 701 56.05 20.07 -30.71
C ASP A 701 56.60 21.52 -30.49
N ASN A 702 57.15 21.96 -29.33
CA ASN A 702 57.29 21.38 -27.98
C ASN A 702 57.67 22.48 -26.92
N LYS A 703 57.70 22.10 -25.63
CA LYS A 703 58.34 22.74 -24.45
C LYS A 703 57.71 24.00 -23.80
N PRO A 704 57.98 24.25 -22.49
CA PRO A 704 56.95 24.76 -21.58
C PRO A 704 57.24 26.12 -20.92
N ILE A 705 56.21 26.68 -20.28
CA ILE A 705 56.29 27.82 -19.35
C ILE A 705 55.62 27.43 -18.02
N LEU A 706 56.23 27.82 -16.89
CA LEU A 706 55.70 27.63 -15.54
C LEU A 706 54.56 28.63 -15.26
N ILE A 707 53.43 28.15 -14.75
CA ILE A 707 52.40 28.95 -14.06
C ILE A 707 51.99 28.20 -12.78
N ASN A 708 51.77 28.93 -11.70
CA ASN A 708 51.78 28.41 -10.33
C ASN A 708 50.66 27.42 -9.96
N GLU A 709 51.00 26.52 -9.04
CA GLU A 709 50.04 25.82 -8.17
C GLU A 709 49.33 26.82 -7.25
N GLN A 710 48.04 27.13 -7.47
CA GLN A 710 47.28 27.95 -6.51
C GLN A 710 45.74 27.77 -6.51
N LEU A 711 45.23 26.58 -6.89
CA LEU A 711 43.77 26.29 -6.96
C LEU A 711 43.31 25.05 -6.17
N HIS A 712 44.13 24.52 -5.26
CA HIS A 712 43.82 23.29 -4.49
C HIS A 712 43.96 23.43 -2.96
N GLN A 713 43.63 24.60 -2.38
CA GLN A 713 43.63 24.79 -0.91
C GLN A 713 42.31 25.29 -0.29
N ASN A 714 41.31 25.69 -1.07
CA ASN A 714 40.11 26.36 -0.52
C ASN A 714 39.01 25.40 -0.01
N SER A 715 39.16 24.08 -0.16
CA SER A 715 38.13 23.11 0.27
C SER A 715 38.06 22.89 1.79
N ALA A 716 39.11 23.24 2.53
CA ALA A 716 39.19 23.01 3.98
C ALA A 716 38.54 24.13 4.83
N SER A 717 38.47 25.35 4.31
CA SER A 717 37.97 26.52 5.07
C SER A 717 36.44 26.53 5.22
N ASP A 718 35.69 26.15 4.18
CA ASP A 718 34.22 26.16 4.21
C ASP A 718 33.64 25.14 5.20
N LEU A 719 34.34 24.03 5.44
CA LEU A 719 33.89 22.97 6.34
C LEU A 719 33.93 23.37 7.82
N ALA A 720 34.72 24.39 8.18
CA ALA A 720 34.92 24.83 9.56
C ALA A 720 33.99 25.98 10.02
N ASN A 721 33.07 26.46 9.16
CA ASN A 721 32.27 27.67 9.43
C ASN A 721 31.13 27.42 10.45
N PRO A 722 31.16 28.04 11.65
CA PRO A 722 30.13 27.85 12.69
C PRO A 722 28.70 28.23 12.25
N ASN A 723 28.58 29.24 11.38
CA ASN A 723 27.28 29.79 10.97
C ASN A 723 26.43 28.75 10.21
N SER A 724 27.07 27.77 9.57
CA SER A 724 26.38 26.73 8.81
C SER A 724 25.65 25.69 9.68
N VAL A 725 26.04 25.55 10.95
CA VAL A 725 25.40 24.67 11.93
C VAL A 725 24.12 25.32 12.45
N ASN A 726 24.20 26.60 12.81
CA ASN A 726 23.04 27.40 13.24
C ASN A 726 21.98 27.43 12.11
N ALA A 727 22.39 27.61 10.85
CA ALA A 727 21.48 27.59 9.70
C ALA A 727 20.79 26.23 9.47
N ALA A 728 21.42 25.11 9.84
CA ALA A 728 20.76 23.80 9.78
C ALA A 728 19.68 23.68 10.86
N GLU A 729 19.99 24.04 12.10
CA GLU A 729 19.09 24.04 13.25
C GLU A 729 17.93 25.05 13.10
N GLU A 730 18.16 26.19 12.45
CA GLU A 730 17.16 27.19 12.04
C GLU A 730 16.21 26.60 10.98
N ARG A 731 16.76 25.97 9.92
CA ARG A 731 15.95 25.29 8.89
C ARG A 731 15.05 24.19 9.50
N PHE A 732 15.55 23.44 10.47
CA PHE A 732 14.76 22.41 11.17
C PHE A 732 13.68 23.03 12.08
N THR A 733 14.03 24.05 12.86
CA THR A 733 13.08 24.79 13.72
C THR A 733 11.94 25.37 12.90
N ASN A 734 12.24 26.16 11.88
CA ASN A 734 11.25 26.82 11.03
C ASN A 734 10.31 25.82 10.33
N GLN A 735 10.81 24.63 9.94
CA GLN A 735 9.96 23.59 9.33
C GLN A 735 8.92 23.03 10.31
N PHE A 736 9.31 22.80 11.56
CA PHE A 736 8.36 22.31 12.58
C PHE A 736 7.43 23.40 13.10
N GLU A 737 7.88 24.66 13.21
CA GLU A 737 7.00 25.79 13.51
C GLU A 737 5.91 25.95 12.44
N GLN A 738 6.28 25.91 11.16
CA GLN A 738 5.33 26.01 10.05
C GLN A 738 4.33 24.84 10.04
N TYR A 739 4.80 23.61 10.24
CA TYR A 739 3.93 22.42 10.20
C TYR A 739 3.00 22.31 11.42
N LEU A 740 3.47 22.69 12.62
CA LEU A 740 2.70 22.60 13.86
C LEU A 740 1.87 23.87 14.17
N GLY A 741 2.09 24.97 13.45
CA GLY A 741 1.39 26.24 13.66
C GLY A 741 1.83 27.01 14.91
N LEU A 742 3.14 27.02 15.18
CA LEU A 742 3.75 27.70 16.34
C LEU A 742 4.08 29.17 16.02
N SER A 743 4.45 29.95 17.04
CA SER A 743 5.03 31.29 16.81
C SER A 743 6.49 31.14 16.39
N THR A 744 6.95 32.03 15.49
CA THR A 744 8.29 32.03 14.91
C THR A 744 9.29 32.86 15.73
N ASP A 745 9.09 32.92 17.06
CA ASP A 745 9.90 33.71 18.00
C ASP A 745 10.89 32.82 18.78
N THR A 746 11.13 31.58 18.33
CA THR A 746 12.01 30.62 19.01
C THR A 746 13.45 31.11 19.05
N ALA A 747 14.03 31.16 20.26
CA ALA A 747 15.42 31.53 20.46
C ALA A 747 16.36 30.40 19.99
N MET A 748 16.98 30.61 18.83
CA MET A 748 17.91 29.66 18.21
C MET A 748 19.12 29.37 19.11
N LYS A 749 19.35 28.09 19.43
CA LYS A 749 20.50 27.65 20.23
C LYS A 749 21.80 27.74 19.43
N THR A 750 22.81 28.39 20.00
CA THR A 750 24.16 28.41 19.42
C THR A 750 24.91 27.09 19.65
N ILE A 751 25.98 26.87 18.87
CA ILE A 751 26.94 25.77 19.12
C ILE A 751 27.46 25.80 20.57
N GLY A 752 27.80 26.98 21.11
CA GLY A 752 28.33 27.11 22.47
C GLY A 752 27.34 26.65 23.54
N GLU A 753 26.07 27.06 23.43
CA GLU A 753 25.00 26.58 24.31
C GLU A 753 24.72 25.08 24.11
N THR A 754 24.91 24.56 22.90
CA THR A 754 24.79 23.13 22.60
C THR A 754 25.92 22.33 23.27
N GLN A 755 27.17 22.81 23.24
CA GLN A 755 28.29 22.14 23.92
C GLN A 755 28.15 22.20 25.45
N ASN A 756 27.73 23.35 25.99
CA ASN A 756 27.41 23.49 27.42
C ASN A 756 26.29 22.52 27.84
N LEU A 757 25.21 22.43 27.07
CA LEU A 757 24.13 21.45 27.30
C LEU A 757 24.67 20.01 27.32
N ILE A 758 25.46 19.60 26.32
CA ILE A 758 26.04 18.24 26.28
C ILE A 758 26.91 17.98 27.51
N GLN A 759 27.69 18.97 27.98
CA GLN A 759 28.46 18.87 29.22
C GLN A 759 27.57 18.76 30.47
N GLU A 760 26.50 19.56 30.58
CA GLU A 760 25.54 19.46 31.69
C GLU A 760 24.90 18.06 31.77
N ILE A 761 24.63 17.41 30.63
CA ILE A 761 24.13 16.03 30.60
C ILE A 761 25.23 15.02 30.94
N GLU A 762 26.47 15.21 30.48
CA GLU A 762 27.62 14.38 30.86
C GLU A 762 27.85 14.41 32.39
N GLU A 763 27.77 15.59 33.00
CA GLU A 763 27.91 15.77 34.45
C GLU A 763 26.70 15.25 35.26
N ALA A 764 25.47 15.41 34.75
CA ALA A 764 24.25 15.00 35.47
C ALA A 764 23.89 13.51 35.34
N THR A 765 24.36 12.84 34.28
CA THR A 765 23.96 11.44 33.96
C THR A 765 25.13 10.45 33.90
N GLY A 766 26.36 10.92 33.69
CA GLY A 766 27.51 10.09 33.37
C GLY A 766 27.50 9.49 31.95
N VAL A 767 26.42 9.66 31.19
CA VAL A 767 26.32 9.30 29.77
C VAL A 767 26.91 10.42 28.94
N LYS A 768 27.61 10.08 27.85
CA LYS A 768 28.15 11.06 26.90
C LYS A 768 27.25 11.18 25.66
N PRO A 769 26.47 12.27 25.50
CA PRO A 769 25.70 12.50 24.29
C PRO A 769 26.52 13.21 23.21
N ALA A 770 26.03 13.11 21.98
CA ALA A 770 26.36 13.99 20.88
C ALA A 770 25.10 14.32 20.08
N ILE A 771 25.01 15.55 19.56
CA ILE A 771 23.96 15.95 18.62
C ILE A 771 24.47 15.70 17.21
N THR A 772 23.72 14.93 16.42
CA THR A 772 24.05 14.59 15.03
C THR A 772 22.99 15.15 14.09
N TYR A 773 23.31 16.20 13.35
CA TYR A 773 22.47 16.65 12.23
C TYR A 773 22.77 15.81 10.99
N VAL A 774 21.72 15.32 10.33
CA VAL A 774 21.78 14.52 9.11
C VAL A 774 20.93 15.23 8.06
N SER A 775 21.58 15.98 7.17
CA SER A 775 20.93 16.92 6.26
C SER A 775 21.32 16.70 4.80
N PHE A 776 20.45 17.14 3.89
CA PHE A 776 20.76 17.26 2.47
C PHE A 776 21.01 18.72 2.11
N ILE A 777 22.06 18.95 1.32
CA ILE A 777 22.57 20.28 0.95
C ILE A 777 23.20 20.30 -0.47
N PRO A 778 23.37 21.49 -1.09
CA PRO A 778 23.96 21.61 -2.42
C PRO A 778 25.42 21.10 -2.51
N GLN A 779 25.69 20.28 -3.54
CA GLN A 779 27.04 19.79 -3.87
C GLN A 779 28.04 20.94 -4.10
N LYS A 780 27.60 22.04 -4.72
CA LYS A 780 28.39 23.28 -4.85
C LYS A 780 27.92 24.26 -3.79
N LEU A 781 28.76 24.55 -2.80
CA LEU A 781 28.67 25.81 -2.08
C LEU A 781 28.90 26.93 -3.09
N VAL A 782 27.86 27.72 -3.37
CA VAL A 782 28.06 29.04 -3.97
C VAL A 782 28.79 29.89 -2.95
N THR A 783 29.80 30.65 -3.39
CA THR A 783 30.71 31.38 -2.48
C THR A 783 29.98 32.34 -1.55
N GLU A 784 30.54 32.52 -0.34
CA GLU A 784 30.21 33.40 0.81
C GLU A 784 28.85 34.13 0.85
N ARG A 785 28.44 34.83 -0.22
CA ARG A 785 27.08 35.34 -0.42
C ARG A 785 25.98 34.28 -0.20
N ALA A 786 26.24 33.00 -0.38
CA ALA A 786 25.25 31.95 -0.12
C ALA A 786 24.93 31.77 1.38
N VAL A 787 25.83 32.15 2.29
CA VAL A 787 25.53 32.15 3.73
C VAL A 787 24.41 33.16 4.03
N ASN A 788 24.45 34.32 3.37
CA ASN A 788 23.38 35.32 3.46
C ASN A 788 22.07 34.85 2.78
N VAL A 789 22.11 33.93 1.81
CA VAL A 789 20.88 33.32 1.24
C VAL A 789 20.24 32.31 2.21
N LEU A 790 21.01 31.78 3.16
CA LEU A 790 20.52 30.94 4.26
C LEU A 790 20.05 31.74 5.49
N SER A 791 20.26 33.07 5.53
CA SER A 791 20.02 33.88 6.74
C SER A 791 19.47 35.30 6.49
N SER A 792 19.11 35.67 5.26
CA SER A 792 18.56 36.99 4.95
C SER A 792 17.81 37.07 3.62
N ASP A 793 16.70 37.83 3.65
CA ASP A 793 16.00 38.42 2.50
C ASP A 793 15.20 37.48 1.57
N THR A 794 14.21 36.78 2.14
CA THR A 794 12.86 36.64 1.54
C THR A 794 11.86 36.07 2.56
N SER A 795 10.60 36.48 2.48
CA SER A 795 9.59 36.32 3.55
C SER A 795 8.95 34.92 3.69
N SER A 796 9.66 33.85 3.30
CA SER A 796 9.21 32.45 3.43
C SER A 796 10.35 31.42 3.25
N GLY A 797 11.61 31.82 3.43
CA GLY A 797 12.81 31.13 2.91
C GLY A 797 13.25 29.81 3.57
N ILE A 798 12.37 28.82 3.76
CA ILE A 798 12.79 27.47 4.19
C ILE A 798 13.38 26.70 3.00
N TYR A 799 14.70 26.53 2.99
CA TYR A 799 15.37 25.68 2.01
C TYR A 799 14.89 24.23 2.11
N SER A 800 14.25 23.75 1.04
CA SER A 800 13.77 22.38 0.92
C SER A 800 14.71 21.58 0.00
N PRO A 801 15.17 20.36 0.37
CA PRO A 801 16.18 19.64 -0.40
C PRO A 801 15.80 19.16 -1.82
N THR A 802 16.78 19.16 -2.72
CA THR A 802 16.70 18.60 -4.07
C THR A 802 17.10 17.12 -4.10
N PRO A 803 16.72 16.32 -5.14
CA PRO A 803 17.17 14.93 -5.27
C PRO A 803 18.69 14.77 -5.41
N GLN A 804 19.37 15.77 -5.99
CA GLN A 804 20.80 15.77 -6.28
C GLN A 804 21.66 16.32 -5.13
N ASP A 805 21.04 16.86 -4.09
CA ASP A 805 21.72 17.32 -2.88
C ASP A 805 22.51 16.18 -2.23
N GLN A 806 23.70 16.50 -1.71
CA GLN A 806 24.55 15.53 -1.03
C GLN A 806 24.23 15.46 0.46
N LEU A 807 24.38 14.25 1.01
CA LEU A 807 24.31 14.01 2.44
C LEU A 807 25.47 14.69 3.17
N GLU A 808 25.13 15.55 4.14
CA GLU A 808 26.06 16.16 5.09
C GLU A 808 25.72 15.73 6.52
N LEU A 809 26.78 15.49 7.28
CA LEU A 809 26.74 15.05 8.67
C LEU A 809 27.44 16.09 9.52
N VAL A 810 26.77 16.55 10.58
CA VAL A 810 27.35 17.50 11.55
C VAL A 810 27.22 16.92 12.95
N LEU A 811 28.35 16.64 13.59
CA LEU A 811 28.44 16.07 14.92
C LEU A 811 28.96 17.12 15.93
N ILE A 812 28.20 17.34 16.99
CA ILE A 812 28.53 18.24 18.10
C ILE A 812 28.68 17.44 19.39
N THR A 813 29.73 17.70 20.16
CA THR A 813 30.13 16.99 21.38
C THR A 813 30.53 17.99 22.48
N SER A 814 30.66 17.56 23.74
CA SER A 814 30.97 18.42 24.89
C SER A 814 32.30 19.19 24.76
N LYS A 815 33.20 18.82 23.84
CA LYS A 815 34.52 19.44 23.67
C LYS A 815 35.11 19.29 22.28
N GLY A 816 35.96 20.23 21.90
CA GLY A 816 36.56 20.30 20.57
C GLY A 816 35.72 21.09 19.58
N GLY A 817 36.14 21.12 18.31
CA GLY A 817 35.39 21.77 17.23
C GLY A 817 34.21 20.93 16.76
N VAL A 818 33.29 21.57 16.03
CA VAL A 818 32.23 20.86 15.30
C VAL A 818 32.84 19.99 14.21
N ILE A 819 32.38 18.74 14.11
CA ILE A 819 32.89 17.76 13.16
C ILE A 819 31.89 17.65 12.00
N ARG A 820 32.35 17.99 10.78
CA ARG A 820 31.53 18.06 9.57
C ARG A 820 32.07 17.10 8.51
N LYS A 821 31.20 16.27 7.94
CA LYS A 821 31.54 15.32 6.86
C LYS A 821 30.52 15.48 5.73
N ARG A 822 30.99 15.51 4.47
CA ARG A 822 30.14 15.32 3.29
C ARG A 822 30.37 13.94 2.72
N VAL A 823 29.32 13.29 2.27
CA VAL A 823 29.36 11.89 1.82
C VAL A 823 29.26 11.85 0.31
N GLU A 824 30.41 11.77 -0.36
CA GLU A 824 30.46 11.82 -1.83
C GLU A 824 29.66 10.66 -2.45
N GLY A 825 28.88 10.98 -3.49
CA GLY A 825 28.04 10.03 -4.21
C GLY A 825 26.70 9.67 -3.54
N ALA A 826 26.53 9.96 -2.24
CA ALA A 826 25.28 9.80 -1.50
C ALA A 826 24.35 11.01 -1.71
N THR A 827 23.65 11.01 -2.84
CA THR A 827 22.62 12.01 -3.15
C THR A 827 21.30 11.69 -2.44
N ARG A 828 20.47 12.69 -2.16
CA ARG A 828 19.16 12.53 -1.49
C ARG A 828 18.33 11.41 -2.12
N GLU A 829 18.23 11.40 -3.44
CA GLU A 829 17.55 10.39 -4.24
C GLU A 829 17.92 8.96 -3.80
N LYS A 830 19.22 8.62 -3.80
CA LYS A 830 19.72 7.29 -3.43
C LYS A 830 19.57 6.98 -1.94
N VAL A 831 19.77 7.97 -1.07
CA VAL A 831 19.63 7.76 0.38
C VAL A 831 18.17 7.49 0.74
N ILE A 832 17.21 8.18 0.08
CA ILE A 832 15.78 7.95 0.23
C ILE A 832 15.34 6.63 -0.41
N GLU A 833 15.88 6.25 -1.57
CA GLU A 833 15.65 4.94 -2.21
C GLU A 833 16.06 3.79 -1.27
N VAL A 834 17.27 3.83 -0.74
CA VAL A 834 17.78 2.80 0.18
C VAL A 834 17.03 2.85 1.53
N ALA A 835 16.62 4.02 2.01
CA ALA A 835 15.76 4.14 3.19
C ALA A 835 14.37 3.51 2.97
N ASN A 836 13.76 3.68 1.80
CA ASN A 836 12.50 3.04 1.42
C ASN A 836 12.67 1.51 1.33
N ASN A 837 13.75 1.03 0.73
CA ASN A 837 14.08 -0.39 0.67
C ASN A 837 14.25 -0.97 2.10
N PHE A 838 15.05 -0.32 2.95
CA PHE A 838 15.26 -0.71 4.34
C PHE A 838 13.93 -0.80 5.13
N ARG A 839 13.09 0.24 5.04
CA ARG A 839 11.76 0.28 5.67
C ARG A 839 10.86 -0.86 5.18
N SER A 840 10.87 -1.18 3.88
CA SER A 840 10.10 -2.27 3.29
C SER A 840 10.54 -3.65 3.82
N GLN A 841 11.85 -3.92 3.85
CA GLN A 841 12.37 -5.21 4.32
C GLN A 841 12.21 -5.40 5.83
N ILE A 842 12.56 -4.40 6.65
CA ILE A 842 12.57 -4.54 8.12
C ILE A 842 11.16 -4.67 8.72
N THR A 843 10.14 -4.12 8.06
CA THR A 843 8.74 -4.23 8.49
C THR A 843 8.09 -5.55 8.08
N ASN A 844 8.66 -6.25 7.09
CA ASN A 844 8.28 -7.61 6.74
C ASN A 844 8.93 -8.62 7.69
N VAL A 845 8.23 -9.01 8.75
CA VAL A 845 8.64 -10.03 9.75
C VAL A 845 8.87 -11.45 9.17
N ARG A 846 8.67 -11.63 7.86
CA ARG A 846 8.91 -12.87 7.12
C ARG A 846 9.84 -12.66 5.92
N SER A 847 10.58 -11.55 5.89
CA SER A 847 11.83 -11.47 5.15
C SER A 847 12.87 -12.37 5.83
N LYS A 848 13.97 -12.69 5.14
CA LYS A 848 15.12 -13.34 5.79
C LYS A 848 15.86 -12.29 6.62
N GLU A 849 16.54 -12.73 7.69
CA GLU A 849 17.41 -11.86 8.49
C GLU A 849 18.49 -11.16 7.65
N GLU A 850 18.82 -11.68 6.45
CA GLU A 850 19.77 -11.09 5.51
C GLU A 850 19.20 -9.96 4.64
N ASP A 851 17.89 -9.94 4.37
CA ASP A 851 17.28 -9.10 3.32
C ASP A 851 17.29 -7.60 3.70
N TYR A 852 17.05 -7.26 4.98
CA TYR A 852 17.16 -5.89 5.47
C TYR A 852 18.61 -5.47 5.78
N LEU A 853 19.54 -6.41 5.96
CA LEU A 853 20.92 -6.07 6.37
C LEU A 853 21.72 -5.35 5.29
N ALA A 854 21.47 -5.65 4.01
CA ALA A 854 22.12 -4.95 2.90
C ALA A 854 21.80 -3.44 2.88
N PRO A 855 20.52 -2.98 2.83
CA PRO A 855 20.21 -1.56 2.89
C PRO A 855 20.48 -0.94 4.27
N ALA A 856 20.33 -1.69 5.38
CA ALA A 856 20.75 -1.23 6.72
C ALA A 856 22.24 -0.89 6.78
N LYS A 857 23.10 -1.70 6.14
CA LYS A 857 24.54 -1.45 6.06
C LYS A 857 24.84 -0.28 5.14
N GLN A 858 24.19 -0.17 3.99
CA GLN A 858 24.44 0.96 3.08
C GLN A 858 24.10 2.32 3.73
N LEU A 859 23.04 2.37 4.55
CA LEU A 859 22.71 3.54 5.36
C LEU A 859 23.70 3.76 6.52
N TYR A 860 24.18 2.70 7.18
CA TYR A 860 25.24 2.82 8.19
C TYR A 860 26.55 3.38 7.60
N ASP A 861 26.96 2.87 6.44
CA ASP A 861 28.16 3.26 5.70
C ASP A 861 28.10 4.73 5.26
N TRP A 862 26.90 5.26 4.98
CA TRP A 862 26.68 6.66 4.65
C TRP A 862 26.53 7.57 5.87
N ILE A 863 25.82 7.17 6.93
CA ILE A 863 25.40 8.09 8.01
C ILE A 863 26.30 7.98 9.25
N ILE A 864 26.84 6.79 9.57
CA ILE A 864 27.55 6.54 10.84
C ILE A 864 29.06 6.31 10.61
N ALA A 865 29.43 5.50 9.62
CA ALA A 865 30.84 5.18 9.36
C ALA A 865 31.75 6.42 9.15
N PRO A 866 31.32 7.52 8.49
CA PRO A 866 32.16 8.72 8.35
C PRO A 866 32.45 9.48 9.66
N LEU A 867 31.69 9.19 10.72
CA LEU A 867 31.81 9.78 12.07
C LEU A 867 32.40 8.79 13.10
N GLU A 868 32.55 7.52 12.75
CA GLU A 868 32.76 6.45 13.75
C GLU A 868 34.11 6.53 14.48
N GLU A 869 35.16 7.07 13.84
CA GLU A 869 36.44 7.35 14.49
C GLU A 869 36.30 8.47 15.53
N ASP A 870 35.64 9.57 15.18
CA ASP A 870 35.42 10.72 16.07
C ASP A 870 34.55 10.36 17.28
N ILE A 871 33.45 9.64 17.05
CA ILE A 871 32.52 9.11 18.07
C ILE A 871 33.29 8.26 19.09
N LYS A 872 34.19 7.38 18.62
CA LYS A 872 35.04 6.53 19.47
C LYS A 872 36.12 7.32 20.22
N ALA A 873 36.77 8.28 19.57
CA ALA A 873 37.84 9.09 20.18
C ALA A 873 37.33 9.95 21.35
N GLN A 874 36.09 10.45 21.26
CA GLN A 874 35.41 11.19 22.33
C GLN A 874 34.81 10.25 23.41
N GLY A 875 34.50 9.01 23.03
CA GLY A 875 33.84 8.00 23.87
C GLY A 875 32.33 8.25 24.02
N ILE A 876 31.67 8.67 22.94
CA ILE A 876 30.23 8.96 22.91
C ILE A 876 29.43 7.68 23.11
N GLN A 877 28.33 7.79 23.87
CA GLN A 877 27.44 6.70 24.25
C GLN A 877 26.00 6.92 23.78
N ASN A 878 25.59 8.17 23.60
CA ASN A 878 24.27 8.56 23.13
C ASN A 878 24.36 9.42 21.87
N LEU A 879 23.51 9.15 20.87
CA LEU A 879 23.45 9.88 19.61
C LEU A 879 22.02 10.40 19.42
N SER A 880 21.84 11.71 19.62
CA SER A 880 20.56 12.37 19.37
C SER A 880 20.56 12.95 17.96
N PHE A 881 19.65 12.48 17.12
CA PHE A 881 19.58 12.82 15.71
C PHE A 881 18.60 13.96 15.44
N ILE A 882 18.97 14.87 14.54
CA ILE A 882 18.06 15.86 13.93
C ILE A 882 18.18 15.65 12.41
N VAL A 883 17.12 15.15 11.78
CA VAL A 883 17.23 14.56 10.43
C VAL A 883 16.28 15.18 9.42
N ASP A 884 16.75 15.18 8.17
CA ASP A 884 16.01 15.68 7.03
C ASP A 884 14.72 14.90 6.72
N THR A 885 13.86 15.56 5.96
CA THR A 885 12.56 15.02 5.57
C THR A 885 12.75 13.78 4.69
N GLY A 886 12.00 12.71 4.95
CA GLY A 886 12.13 11.39 4.32
C GLY A 886 13.10 10.44 5.04
N LEU A 887 13.88 10.94 6.01
CA LEU A 887 14.75 10.13 6.88
C LEU A 887 14.14 9.88 8.27
N ARG A 888 13.04 10.56 8.65
CA ARG A 888 12.52 10.57 10.02
C ARG A 888 11.87 9.24 10.41
N SER A 889 11.39 8.47 9.44
CA SER A 889 10.87 7.13 9.64
C SER A 889 11.93 6.00 9.54
N ILE A 890 13.23 6.32 9.48
CA ILE A 890 14.30 5.30 9.49
C ILE A 890 14.46 4.75 10.92
N PRO A 891 14.45 3.42 11.13
CA PRO A 891 14.75 2.81 12.41
C PRO A 891 16.27 2.80 12.66
N PHE A 892 16.82 3.95 13.10
CA PHE A 892 18.27 4.13 13.34
C PHE A 892 18.89 3.05 14.23
N ALA A 893 18.13 2.52 15.20
CA ALA A 893 18.53 1.40 16.07
C ALA A 893 18.97 0.14 15.30
N ALA A 894 18.36 -0.11 14.14
CA ALA A 894 18.62 -1.28 13.30
C ALA A 894 19.55 -1.02 12.10
N LEU A 895 20.19 0.15 12.01
CA LEU A 895 21.36 0.32 11.14
C LEU A 895 22.46 -0.65 11.59
N HIS A 896 23.23 -1.21 10.65
CA HIS A 896 24.09 -2.37 10.92
C HIS A 896 25.48 -2.19 10.30
N ASP A 897 26.55 -2.37 11.08
CA ASP A 897 27.93 -2.12 10.59
C ASP A 897 28.52 -3.26 9.73
N GLY A 898 27.74 -4.32 9.51
CA GLY A 898 28.19 -5.57 8.89
C GLY A 898 28.59 -6.65 9.91
N LYS A 899 28.52 -6.37 11.21
CA LYS A 899 28.78 -7.31 12.31
C LYS A 899 27.76 -7.24 13.44
N GLN A 900 27.28 -6.04 13.77
CA GLN A 900 26.35 -5.77 14.87
C GLN A 900 25.44 -4.57 14.56
N PHE A 901 24.31 -4.47 15.24
CA PHE A 901 23.40 -3.34 15.13
C PHE A 901 23.93 -2.10 15.86
N MET A 902 23.45 -0.92 15.44
CA MET A 902 23.84 0.36 16.01
C MET A 902 23.42 0.49 17.48
N ILE A 903 22.26 -0.06 17.86
CA ILE A 903 21.71 -0.02 19.22
C ILE A 903 22.57 -0.78 20.25
N GLU A 904 23.35 -1.78 19.80
CA GLU A 904 24.28 -2.51 20.67
C GLU A 904 25.43 -1.61 21.14
N LYS A 905 25.75 -0.56 20.37
CA LYS A 905 26.84 0.39 20.62
C LYS A 905 26.41 1.70 21.30
N TYR A 906 25.27 2.28 20.90
CA TYR A 906 24.86 3.63 21.32
C TYR A 906 23.37 3.70 21.64
N SER A 907 22.97 4.52 22.63
CA SER A 907 21.56 4.92 22.80
C SER A 907 21.20 6.00 21.80
N ILE A 908 19.94 6.04 21.39
CA ILE A 908 19.49 6.83 20.24
C ILE A 908 18.28 7.69 20.64
N GLY A 909 18.28 8.93 20.17
CA GLY A 909 17.13 9.84 20.22
C GLY A 909 16.89 10.51 18.87
N LEU A 910 15.68 11.04 18.67
CA LEU A 910 15.29 11.84 17.52
C LEU A 910 14.67 13.16 18.00
N MET A 911 15.24 14.30 17.61
CA MET A 911 14.70 15.62 17.93
C MET A 911 14.12 16.27 16.65
N PRO A 912 12.97 16.98 16.74
CA PRO A 912 12.46 17.79 15.63
C PRO A 912 13.39 18.98 15.33
N SER A 913 13.75 19.75 16.37
CA SER A 913 14.92 20.63 16.41
C SER A 913 15.45 20.71 17.86
N LEU A 914 16.67 21.18 18.05
CA LEU A 914 17.25 21.35 19.38
C LEU A 914 16.61 22.54 20.13
N SER A 915 16.17 23.57 19.41
CA SER A 915 15.64 24.83 19.95
C SER A 915 14.17 24.72 20.36
N LEU A 916 13.38 23.90 19.65
CA LEU A 916 11.99 23.58 20.02
C LEU A 916 11.89 22.51 21.13
N THR A 917 12.98 21.79 21.43
CA THR A 917 12.98 20.72 22.44
C THR A 917 13.33 21.27 23.83
N ASP A 918 12.53 20.96 24.85
CA ASP A 918 12.91 21.22 26.25
C ASP A 918 14.00 20.23 26.70
N THR A 919 15.25 20.61 26.44
CA THR A 919 16.45 19.84 26.71
C THR A 919 16.85 19.78 28.19
N ARG A 920 16.08 20.37 29.13
CA ARG A 920 16.45 20.38 30.56
C ARG A 920 16.26 19.00 31.20
N TYR A 921 17.34 18.38 31.65
CA TYR A 921 17.30 17.09 32.34
C TYR A 921 16.51 17.12 33.65
N LYS A 922 15.90 15.98 33.99
CA LYS A 922 15.29 15.72 35.30
C LYS A 922 15.20 14.20 35.48
N PRO A 923 15.75 13.63 36.58
CA PRO A 923 15.58 12.21 36.88
C PRO A 923 14.10 11.83 37.01
N ILE A 924 13.64 10.86 36.22
CA ILE A 924 12.23 10.46 36.18
C ILE A 924 11.86 9.33 37.14
N LYS A 925 12.85 8.66 37.75
CA LYS A 925 12.70 7.46 38.62
C LYS A 925 11.69 7.61 39.76
N ASN A 926 11.43 8.84 40.21
CA ASN A 926 10.54 9.16 41.34
C ASN A 926 9.26 9.89 40.87
N LEU A 927 8.85 9.74 39.62
CA LEU A 927 7.67 10.39 39.04
C LEU A 927 6.56 9.36 38.80
N GLU A 928 5.35 9.64 39.29
CA GLU A 928 4.20 8.74 39.08
C GLU A 928 3.76 8.67 37.61
N VAL A 929 3.27 7.48 37.23
CA VAL A 929 2.71 7.15 35.91
C VAL A 929 1.18 7.29 35.92
N LEU A 930 0.63 8.00 34.92
CA LEU A 930 -0.77 7.85 34.52
C LEU A 930 -0.84 6.92 33.31
N ALA A 931 -1.19 5.66 33.54
CA ALA A 931 -1.37 4.66 32.51
C ALA A 931 -2.86 4.60 32.12
N MET A 932 -3.17 4.67 30.82
CA MET A 932 -4.53 4.59 30.31
C MET A 932 -4.56 3.80 29.01
N GLY A 933 -5.64 3.07 28.73
CA GLY A 933 -5.75 2.33 27.48
C GLY A 933 -7.13 1.76 27.20
N ALA A 934 -7.30 1.19 26.02
CA ALA A 934 -8.50 0.47 25.63
C ALA A 934 -8.14 -0.86 24.95
N ASP A 935 -8.84 -1.94 25.35
CA ASP A 935 -8.68 -3.28 24.76
C ASP A 935 -9.71 -3.56 23.66
N SER A 936 -10.79 -2.80 23.62
CA SER A 936 -11.95 -3.00 22.73
C SER A 936 -12.40 -1.67 22.14
N PHE A 937 -12.90 -1.69 20.91
CA PHE A 937 -13.21 -0.49 20.12
C PHE A 937 -14.44 -0.69 19.24
N SER A 938 -15.10 0.40 18.87
CA SER A 938 -16.21 0.42 17.90
C SER A 938 -15.78 0.18 16.45
N ASP A 939 -14.59 0.68 16.09
CA ASP A 939 -14.14 0.83 14.70
C ASP A 939 -12.67 0.39 14.49
N GLN A 940 -12.04 -0.22 15.50
CA GLN A 940 -10.67 -0.73 15.46
C GLN A 940 -10.61 -2.18 15.96
N LYS A 941 -9.49 -2.88 15.70
CA LYS A 941 -9.28 -4.25 16.19
C LYS A 941 -9.04 -4.27 17.71
N PRO A 942 -9.56 -5.25 18.47
CA PRO A 942 -9.22 -5.40 19.87
C PRO A 942 -7.71 -5.57 20.13
N LEU A 943 -7.25 -5.10 21.28
CA LEU A 943 -5.87 -5.17 21.76
C LEU A 943 -5.84 -5.88 23.13
N PRO A 944 -5.97 -7.21 23.18
CA PRO A 944 -6.07 -7.96 24.42
C PRO A 944 -4.79 -7.89 25.29
N GLY A 945 -3.65 -7.45 24.77
CA GLY A 945 -2.46 -7.18 25.59
C GLY A 945 -2.62 -6.00 26.57
N VAL A 946 -3.44 -4.99 26.23
CA VAL A 946 -3.54 -3.71 26.97
C VAL A 946 -3.86 -3.86 28.46
N PRO A 947 -4.81 -4.70 28.92
CA PRO A 947 -5.10 -4.85 30.35
C PRO A 947 -3.93 -5.46 31.13
N VAL A 948 -3.12 -6.31 30.48
CA VAL A 948 -1.92 -6.91 31.08
C VAL A 948 -0.75 -5.92 31.04
N GLU A 949 -0.64 -5.11 29.98
CA GLU A 949 0.37 -4.03 29.90
C GLU A 949 0.18 -2.99 31.00
N LEU A 950 -1.04 -2.47 31.16
CA LEU A 950 -1.36 -1.46 32.19
C LEU A 950 -1.12 -1.97 33.62
N SER A 951 -1.34 -3.27 33.88
CA SER A 951 -1.18 -3.89 35.21
C SER A 951 0.23 -4.41 35.49
N ALA A 952 1.00 -4.76 34.45
CA ALA A 952 2.45 -4.96 34.56
C ALA A 952 3.14 -3.64 34.88
N ILE A 953 2.75 -2.53 34.24
CA ILE A 953 3.33 -1.20 34.47
C ILE A 953 2.98 -0.69 35.89
N THR A 954 1.69 -0.54 36.23
CA THR A 954 1.27 0.09 37.50
C THR A 954 0.18 -0.70 38.22
N PRO A 955 0.33 -0.96 39.55
CA PRO A 955 1.38 -0.47 40.44
C PRO A 955 2.65 -1.35 40.47
N SER A 956 2.73 -2.38 39.61
CA SER A 956 3.67 -3.50 39.79
C SER A 956 5.13 -3.17 39.47
N LEU A 957 5.40 -2.53 38.32
CA LEU A 957 6.74 -2.04 38.00
C LEU A 957 6.96 -0.61 38.48
N TRP A 958 5.93 0.24 38.49
CA TRP A 958 6.05 1.69 38.72
C TRP A 958 4.85 2.23 39.51
N GLU A 959 5.10 3.24 40.36
CA GLU A 959 4.04 3.90 41.15
C GLU A 959 3.16 4.78 40.24
N GLY A 960 1.84 4.69 40.40
CA GLY A 960 0.92 5.38 39.49
C GLY A 960 -0.54 4.95 39.60
N LYS A 961 -1.30 5.21 38.53
CA LYS A 961 -2.70 4.78 38.37
C LYS A 961 -2.94 4.27 36.96
N SER A 962 -3.71 3.19 36.84
CA SER A 962 -4.18 2.62 35.57
C SER A 962 -5.69 2.86 35.35
N PHE A 963 -6.08 3.12 34.10
CA PHE A 963 -7.48 3.23 33.67
C PHE A 963 -7.69 2.50 32.34
N LEU A 964 -8.68 1.61 32.29
CA LEU A 964 -9.02 0.82 31.10
C LEU A 964 -10.39 1.26 30.55
N ASN A 965 -10.57 1.14 29.23
CA ASN A 965 -11.85 1.26 28.52
C ASN A 965 -12.66 2.51 28.90
N ASP A 966 -13.79 2.39 29.62
CA ASP A 966 -14.62 3.54 30.00
C ASP A 966 -13.90 4.56 30.92
N GLY A 967 -12.83 4.14 31.60
CA GLY A 967 -11.89 5.05 32.27
C GLY A 967 -10.96 5.84 31.33
N PHE A 968 -10.80 5.44 30.07
CA PHE A 968 -9.87 6.06 29.10
C PHE A 968 -10.57 7.06 28.17
N THR A 969 -10.83 8.25 28.73
CA THR A 969 -11.48 9.39 28.04
C THR A 969 -10.69 10.68 28.23
N ILE A 970 -10.87 11.67 27.33
CA ILE A 970 -10.23 13.00 27.43
C ILE A 970 -10.55 13.65 28.79
N GLU A 971 -11.79 13.54 29.25
CA GLU A 971 -12.26 14.13 30.51
C GLU A 971 -11.56 13.51 31.72
N ASN A 972 -11.48 12.17 31.81
CA ASN A 972 -10.76 11.54 32.91
C ASN A 972 -9.26 11.84 32.84
N LEU A 973 -8.65 11.85 31.66
CA LEU A 973 -7.23 12.19 31.50
C LEU A 973 -6.93 13.61 32.03
N LYS A 974 -7.73 14.61 31.64
CA LYS A 974 -7.61 15.99 32.16
C LYS A 974 -7.87 16.05 33.67
N ASN A 975 -8.86 15.32 34.18
CA ASN A 975 -9.20 15.29 35.60
C ASN A 975 -8.09 14.65 36.46
N GLN A 976 -7.54 13.50 36.06
CA GLN A 976 -6.42 12.87 36.76
C GLN A 976 -5.19 13.78 36.77
N ARG A 977 -4.84 14.38 35.62
CA ARG A 977 -3.66 15.25 35.52
C ARG A 977 -3.81 16.61 36.20
N LYS A 978 -5.03 17.06 36.45
CA LYS A 978 -5.35 18.20 37.32
C LYS A 978 -5.25 17.85 38.81
N ASN A 979 -5.63 16.64 39.20
CA ASN A 979 -5.62 16.18 40.59
C ASN A 979 -4.24 15.74 41.08
N GLN A 980 -3.40 15.21 40.20
CA GLN A 980 -2.05 14.73 40.51
C GLN A 980 -1.11 15.03 39.31
N PRO A 981 0.06 15.65 39.51
CA PRO A 981 0.95 16.07 38.42
C PRO A 981 1.83 14.92 37.91
N PHE A 982 1.19 13.86 37.38
CA PHE A 982 1.87 12.69 36.81
C PHE A 982 2.99 13.09 35.84
N GLY A 983 4.23 12.67 36.13
CA GLY A 983 5.40 13.02 35.33
C GLY A 983 5.57 12.14 34.09
N ILE A 984 4.94 10.97 34.09
CA ILE A 984 4.88 10.04 32.96
C ILE A 984 3.42 9.81 32.59
N ILE A 985 3.10 9.84 31.29
CA ILE A 985 1.78 9.46 30.75
C ILE A 985 1.97 8.32 29.77
N HIS A 986 1.21 7.26 29.90
CA HIS A 986 1.32 6.06 29.06
C HIS A 986 -0.06 5.70 28.48
N LEU A 987 -0.16 5.65 27.15
CA LEU A 987 -1.39 5.42 26.41
C LEU A 987 -1.25 4.15 25.55
N ALA A 988 -2.04 3.11 25.86
CA ALA A 988 -2.01 1.82 25.17
C ALA A 988 -3.33 1.57 24.40
N THR A 989 -3.27 1.67 23.07
CA THR A 989 -4.45 1.85 22.19
C THR A 989 -4.03 1.76 20.71
N HIS A 990 -4.85 2.26 19.76
CA HIS A 990 -4.43 2.57 18.38
C HIS A 990 -4.12 4.06 18.22
N ALA A 991 -3.12 4.42 17.42
CA ALA A 991 -2.88 5.80 16.98
C ALA A 991 -2.41 5.80 15.53
N ASN A 992 -2.98 6.69 14.70
CA ASN A 992 -2.65 6.78 13.27
C ASN A 992 -2.10 8.17 12.96
N PHE A 993 -0.90 8.23 12.38
CA PHE A 993 -0.31 9.44 11.80
C PHE A 993 -0.52 9.42 10.29
N LEU A 994 -1.34 10.35 9.79
CA LEU A 994 -1.81 10.41 8.41
C LEU A 994 -1.26 11.67 7.70
N PRO A 995 -1.13 11.66 6.36
CA PRO A 995 -0.69 12.82 5.58
C PRO A 995 -1.66 14.01 5.64
N GLY A 996 -1.22 15.16 5.13
CA GLY A 996 -1.97 16.41 5.14
C GLY A 996 -2.05 17.07 6.52
N GLU A 997 -3.23 17.63 6.82
CA GLU A 997 -3.51 18.41 8.03
C GLU A 997 -3.19 17.66 9.34
N VAL A 998 -2.66 18.39 10.32
CA VAL A 998 -2.31 17.88 11.66
C VAL A 998 -3.54 17.23 12.36
N SER A 999 -4.76 17.68 12.04
CA SER A 999 -6.01 17.09 12.53
C SER A 999 -6.36 15.71 11.96
N ASN A 1000 -5.74 15.30 10.85
CA ASN A 1000 -5.95 13.96 10.27
C ASN A 1000 -5.32 12.86 11.14
N SER A 1001 -4.25 13.22 11.87
CA SER A 1001 -3.56 12.31 12.79
C SER A 1001 -4.26 12.26 14.15
N TYR A 1002 -4.44 11.06 14.71
CA TYR A 1002 -5.19 10.88 15.96
C TYR A 1002 -4.71 9.70 16.83
N ILE A 1003 -4.94 9.83 18.14
CA ILE A 1003 -4.91 8.75 19.12
C ILE A 1003 -6.36 8.30 19.34
N GLN A 1004 -6.62 6.99 19.21
CA GLN A 1004 -7.91 6.40 19.55
C GLN A 1004 -8.06 6.36 21.07
N LEU A 1005 -9.17 6.86 21.58
CA LEU A 1005 -9.62 6.65 22.95
C LEU A 1005 -10.83 5.70 22.94
N TRP A 1006 -11.32 5.30 24.11
CA TRP A 1006 -12.49 4.42 24.21
C TRP A 1006 -13.74 4.98 23.53
N ASN A 1007 -14.00 6.27 23.69
CA ASN A 1007 -15.23 6.93 23.26
C ASN A 1007 -15.07 7.96 22.13
N SER A 1008 -13.83 8.23 21.69
CA SER A 1008 -13.51 9.38 20.84
C SER A 1008 -12.14 9.25 20.18
N LYS A 1009 -11.86 10.09 19.18
CA LYS A 1009 -10.54 10.26 18.56
C LYS A 1009 -9.95 11.59 19.01
N LEU A 1010 -8.78 11.53 19.64
CA LEU A 1010 -8.02 12.67 20.13
C LEU A 1010 -7.02 13.06 19.04
N THR A 1011 -7.31 14.14 18.29
CA THR A 1011 -6.49 14.55 17.14
C THR A 1011 -5.20 15.23 17.60
N LEU A 1012 -4.15 15.20 16.77
CA LEU A 1012 -2.82 15.68 17.16
C LEU A 1012 -2.81 17.18 17.51
N ASN A 1013 -3.61 17.98 16.82
CA ASN A 1013 -3.82 19.40 17.11
C ASN A 1013 -4.55 19.66 18.46
N GLN A 1014 -5.20 18.66 19.07
CA GLN A 1014 -5.84 18.79 20.39
C GLN A 1014 -4.89 18.48 21.56
N LEU A 1015 -3.72 17.86 21.34
CA LEU A 1015 -2.82 17.44 22.42
C LEU A 1015 -2.29 18.61 23.26
N SER A 1016 -1.98 19.74 22.64
CA SER A 1016 -1.59 20.98 23.32
C SER A 1016 -2.67 21.49 24.31
N SER A 1017 -3.95 21.19 24.06
CA SER A 1017 -5.07 21.54 24.94
C SER A 1017 -5.16 20.70 26.23
N LEU A 1018 -4.31 19.67 26.38
CA LEU A 1018 -4.32 18.77 27.53
C LEU A 1018 -3.51 19.32 28.73
N GLY A 1019 -2.75 20.40 28.55
CA GLY A 1019 -2.01 21.08 29.62
C GLY A 1019 -0.80 20.30 30.15
N TRP A 1020 -0.28 19.34 29.37
CA TRP A 1020 0.85 18.49 29.76
C TRP A 1020 2.17 19.25 29.92
N ASN A 1021 2.25 20.51 29.49
CA ASN A 1021 3.38 21.41 29.72
C ASN A 1021 3.41 22.05 31.12
N ASN A 1022 2.34 21.95 31.93
CA ASN A 1022 2.26 22.63 33.23
C ASN A 1022 1.63 21.79 34.37
N PRO A 1023 2.44 21.28 35.34
CA PRO A 1023 3.89 21.10 35.22
C PRO A 1023 4.22 20.11 34.09
N PRO A 1024 5.42 20.18 33.48
CA PRO A 1024 5.79 19.31 32.36
C PRO A 1024 5.63 17.81 32.63
N VAL A 1025 5.11 17.10 31.63
CA VAL A 1025 5.26 15.65 31.47
C VAL A 1025 6.65 15.40 30.88
N GLU A 1026 7.44 14.59 31.60
CA GLU A 1026 8.82 14.28 31.27
C GLU A 1026 8.92 13.14 30.25
N LEU A 1027 7.88 12.30 30.15
CA LEU A 1027 7.76 11.21 29.18
C LEU A 1027 6.30 10.90 28.85
N LEU A 1028 5.93 11.00 27.57
CA LEU A 1028 4.75 10.37 26.99
C LEU A 1028 5.16 9.01 26.40
N VAL A 1029 4.38 7.96 26.62
CA VAL A 1029 4.55 6.65 25.97
C VAL A 1029 3.29 6.36 25.17
N LEU A 1030 3.41 6.29 23.84
CA LEU A 1030 2.35 5.88 22.94
C LEU A 1030 2.58 4.44 22.49
N SER A 1031 1.98 3.52 23.25
CA SER A 1031 1.93 2.08 22.96
C SER A 1031 0.82 1.82 21.93
N ALA A 1032 0.96 2.43 20.74
CA ALA A 1032 -0.18 2.61 19.84
C ALA A 1032 0.11 2.93 18.35
N CYS A 1033 1.29 3.43 18.00
CA CYS A 1033 1.44 4.22 16.76
C CYS A 1033 1.58 3.39 15.48
N ARG A 1034 0.88 3.83 14.43
CA ARG A 1034 1.10 3.52 13.01
C ARG A 1034 1.34 4.84 12.27
N THR A 1035 2.48 4.98 11.60
CA THR A 1035 2.72 6.08 10.66
C THR A 1035 2.47 5.63 9.21
N ALA A 1036 2.17 6.58 8.33
CA ALA A 1036 2.26 6.36 6.88
C ALA A 1036 3.72 6.36 6.45
N LEU A 1037 4.37 5.18 6.53
CA LEU A 1037 5.77 4.95 6.15
C LEU A 1037 6.09 5.58 4.78
N GLY A 1038 7.19 6.34 4.71
CA GLY A 1038 7.66 6.96 3.48
C GLY A 1038 6.90 8.24 3.06
N ASN A 1039 5.87 8.67 3.79
CA ASN A 1039 5.22 9.96 3.54
C ASN A 1039 5.82 11.09 4.40
N GLU A 1040 6.29 12.15 3.74
CA GLU A 1040 7.00 13.28 4.36
C GLU A 1040 6.14 14.10 5.33
N GLU A 1041 4.83 14.18 5.11
CA GLU A 1041 3.88 14.95 5.93
C GLU A 1041 3.50 14.17 7.21
N ALA A 1042 3.32 12.84 7.11
CA ALA A 1042 3.13 11.97 8.26
C ALA A 1042 4.40 11.82 9.10
N GLU A 1043 5.59 11.88 8.47
CA GLU A 1043 6.88 11.96 9.17
C GLU A 1043 7.00 13.23 10.04
N LEU A 1044 6.49 14.37 9.57
CA LEU A 1044 6.44 15.62 10.35
C LEU A 1044 5.48 15.48 11.55
N GLY A 1045 4.28 14.92 11.35
CA GLY A 1045 3.33 14.64 12.43
C GLY A 1045 3.91 13.73 13.52
N PHE A 1046 4.68 12.71 13.13
CA PHE A 1046 5.35 11.81 14.06
C PHE A 1046 6.53 12.49 14.80
N ALA A 1047 7.47 13.08 14.07
CA ALA A 1047 8.66 13.70 14.67
C ALA A 1047 8.33 14.95 15.50
N GLY A 1048 7.24 15.65 15.17
CA GLY A 1048 6.72 16.79 15.95
C GLY A 1048 5.93 16.41 17.21
N LEU A 1049 5.65 15.12 17.44
CA LEU A 1049 4.76 14.62 18.51
C LEU A 1049 5.06 15.22 19.89
N ALA A 1050 6.34 15.23 20.31
CA ALA A 1050 6.71 15.70 21.64
C ALA A 1050 6.38 17.19 21.84
N VAL A 1051 6.75 18.01 20.86
CA VAL A 1051 6.47 19.46 20.83
C VAL A 1051 4.96 19.72 20.79
N GLN A 1052 4.25 19.04 19.89
CA GLN A 1052 2.80 19.18 19.70
C GLN A 1052 1.98 18.74 20.93
N ALA A 1053 2.50 17.77 21.69
CA ALA A 1053 1.90 17.33 22.95
C ALA A 1053 2.32 18.19 24.17
N GLY A 1054 3.27 19.10 24.02
CA GLY A 1054 3.81 19.90 25.12
C GLY A 1054 4.57 19.07 26.17
N VAL A 1055 5.18 17.96 25.76
CA VAL A 1055 5.94 17.04 26.62
C VAL A 1055 7.43 17.10 26.28
N LYS A 1056 8.32 16.80 27.22
CA LYS A 1056 9.76 16.80 26.91
C LYS A 1056 10.17 15.66 25.98
N SER A 1057 9.58 14.49 26.17
CA SER A 1057 9.96 13.24 25.51
C SER A 1057 8.71 12.45 25.12
N ALA A 1058 8.69 11.84 23.94
CA ALA A 1058 7.62 10.94 23.51
C ALA A 1058 8.20 9.65 22.92
N LEU A 1059 7.88 8.50 23.51
CA LEU A 1059 8.18 7.18 22.96
C LEU A 1059 7.02 6.74 22.05
N GLY A 1060 7.30 6.39 20.80
CA GLY A 1060 6.28 5.96 19.83
C GLY A 1060 6.83 5.07 18.72
N SER A 1061 5.94 4.32 18.06
CA SER A 1061 6.29 3.35 17.01
C SER A 1061 6.22 3.91 15.59
N LEU A 1062 7.23 3.57 14.79
CA LEU A 1062 7.45 3.94 13.40
C LEU A 1062 6.50 3.24 12.42
N TRP A 1063 5.92 2.11 12.80
CA TRP A 1063 5.02 1.28 11.96
C TRP A 1063 4.04 0.48 12.82
N TYR A 1064 3.10 -0.21 12.18
CA TYR A 1064 2.14 -1.08 12.86
C TYR A 1064 2.87 -2.22 13.60
N VAL A 1065 2.80 -2.18 14.94
CA VAL A 1065 3.44 -3.14 15.86
C VAL A 1065 2.51 -4.29 16.26
N SER A 1066 3.10 -5.38 16.74
CA SER A 1066 2.36 -6.54 17.24
C SER A 1066 2.06 -6.40 18.73
N ASP A 1067 0.79 -6.46 19.13
CA ASP A 1067 0.28 -6.45 20.53
C ASP A 1067 1.18 -7.24 21.51
N ARG A 1068 1.52 -8.49 21.14
CA ARG A 1068 2.43 -9.36 21.93
C ARG A 1068 3.84 -8.80 22.11
N GLY A 1069 4.40 -8.21 21.05
CA GLY A 1069 5.75 -7.65 21.05
C GLY A 1069 5.81 -6.30 21.76
N THR A 1070 4.76 -5.49 21.61
CA THR A 1070 4.59 -4.22 22.33
C THR A 1070 4.47 -4.44 23.83
N LEU A 1071 3.63 -5.40 24.27
CA LEU A 1071 3.52 -5.81 25.68
C LEU A 1071 4.89 -6.22 26.25
N GLY A 1072 5.68 -6.99 25.48
CA GLY A 1072 7.05 -7.37 25.85
C GLY A 1072 7.98 -6.16 25.99
N LEU A 1073 8.01 -5.30 24.97
CA LEU A 1073 8.85 -4.09 24.93
C LEU A 1073 8.51 -3.11 26.06
N MET A 1074 7.22 -2.88 26.34
CA MET A 1074 6.80 -1.91 27.35
C MET A 1074 7.04 -2.43 28.77
N THR A 1075 6.85 -3.74 29.01
CA THR A 1075 7.19 -4.37 30.30
C THR A 1075 8.69 -4.24 30.60
N GLU A 1076 9.55 -4.59 29.64
CA GLU A 1076 11.01 -4.50 29.80
C GLU A 1076 11.48 -3.04 29.86
N PHE A 1077 10.88 -2.14 29.08
CA PHE A 1077 11.18 -0.71 29.12
C PHE A 1077 10.96 -0.11 30.51
N TYR A 1078 9.82 -0.37 31.15
CA TYR A 1078 9.58 0.11 32.52
C TYR A 1078 10.43 -0.57 33.59
N GLN A 1079 11.02 -1.74 33.31
CA GLN A 1079 12.02 -2.37 34.18
C GLN A 1079 13.38 -1.68 34.04
N GLU A 1080 13.87 -1.46 32.82
CA GLU A 1080 15.13 -0.77 32.53
C GLU A 1080 15.10 0.72 32.93
N LEU A 1081 13.96 1.40 32.77
CA LEU A 1081 13.75 2.81 33.14
C LEU A 1081 13.99 3.09 34.64
N LYS A 1082 14.02 2.05 35.49
CA LYS A 1082 14.37 2.15 36.90
C LYS A 1082 15.87 2.37 37.10
N GLN A 1083 16.72 1.79 36.26
CA GLN A 1083 18.16 1.68 36.51
C GLN A 1083 18.99 2.48 35.51
N ALA A 1084 18.49 2.64 34.29
CA ALA A 1084 19.14 3.46 33.27
C ALA A 1084 19.24 4.94 33.70
N PRO A 1085 20.35 5.63 33.40
CA PRO A 1085 20.54 7.05 33.73
C PRO A 1085 19.72 7.99 32.82
N THR A 1086 19.24 7.51 31.67
CA THR A 1086 18.51 8.30 30.66
C THR A 1086 17.39 7.47 30.02
N LYS A 1087 16.33 8.15 29.55
CA LYS A 1087 15.18 7.50 28.86
C LYS A 1087 15.62 6.69 27.63
N SER A 1088 16.57 7.21 26.85
CA SER A 1088 17.08 6.54 25.66
C SER A 1088 18.03 5.37 25.95
N GLU A 1089 18.73 5.36 27.10
CA GLU A 1089 19.49 4.17 27.53
C GLU A 1089 18.54 3.06 28.00
N ALA A 1090 17.43 3.39 28.68
CA ALA A 1090 16.40 2.40 29.03
C ALA A 1090 15.82 1.71 27.78
N LEU A 1091 15.48 2.50 26.75
CA LEU A 1091 15.02 1.98 25.46
C LEU A 1091 16.10 1.13 24.78
N ARG A 1092 17.37 1.55 24.83
CA ARG A 1092 18.50 0.79 24.27
C ARG A 1092 18.66 -0.57 24.93
N GLN A 1093 18.67 -0.64 26.26
CA GLN A 1093 18.81 -1.90 27.01
C GLN A 1093 17.65 -2.84 26.69
N THR A 1094 16.42 -2.32 26.62
CA THR A 1094 15.22 -3.07 26.19
C THR A 1094 15.38 -3.63 24.76
N GLN A 1095 15.82 -2.81 23.81
CA GLN A 1095 16.01 -3.23 22.42
C GLN A 1095 17.11 -4.30 22.30
N VAL A 1096 18.20 -4.17 23.07
CA VAL A 1096 19.26 -5.18 23.17
C VAL A 1096 18.78 -6.46 23.84
N ALA A 1097 17.94 -6.39 24.88
CA ALA A 1097 17.36 -7.56 25.55
C ALA A 1097 16.42 -8.35 24.63
N MET A 1098 15.60 -7.65 23.83
CA MET A 1098 14.75 -8.26 22.79
C MET A 1098 15.58 -8.91 21.67
N LEU A 1099 16.59 -8.20 21.15
CA LEU A 1099 17.54 -8.70 20.15
C LEU A 1099 18.28 -9.98 20.62
N GLN A 1100 18.76 -9.99 21.86
CA GLN A 1100 19.39 -11.17 22.47
C GLN A 1100 18.38 -12.32 22.71
N GLY A 1101 17.09 -12.00 22.79
CA GLY A 1101 15.99 -12.93 23.06
C GLY A 1101 15.79 -13.25 24.54
N LYS A 1102 16.17 -12.33 25.44
CA LYS A 1102 15.77 -12.38 26.86
C LYS A 1102 14.26 -12.19 27.00
N VAL A 1103 13.69 -11.30 26.19
CA VAL A 1103 12.25 -11.05 26.12
C VAL A 1103 11.62 -11.99 25.08
N TYR A 1104 10.75 -12.88 25.55
CA TYR A 1104 10.03 -13.86 24.72
C TYR A 1104 8.75 -14.31 25.42
N ILE A 1105 7.88 -15.03 24.72
CA ILE A 1105 6.71 -15.69 25.29
C ILE A 1105 6.95 -17.20 25.27
N SER A 1106 6.73 -17.85 26.42
CA SER A 1106 6.68 -19.31 26.51
C SER A 1106 5.61 -19.79 27.49
N GLY A 1107 4.92 -20.87 27.14
CA GLY A 1107 3.95 -21.52 28.05
C GLY A 1107 2.78 -20.63 28.48
N GLY A 1108 2.38 -19.67 27.64
CA GLY A 1108 1.32 -18.70 27.94
C GLY A 1108 1.75 -17.55 28.86
N LYS A 1109 3.05 -17.31 29.04
CA LYS A 1109 3.60 -16.19 29.82
C LYS A 1109 4.58 -15.37 28.99
N LEU A 1110 4.61 -14.06 29.23
CA LEU A 1110 5.77 -13.23 28.89
C LEU A 1110 6.90 -13.55 29.86
N MET A 1111 8.08 -13.80 29.30
CA MET A 1111 9.36 -13.99 29.97
C MET A 1111 10.24 -12.79 29.64
N ALA A 1112 10.90 -12.23 30.66
CA ALA A 1112 11.74 -11.04 30.61
C ALA A 1112 12.75 -11.12 31.78
N ASP A 1113 13.56 -10.09 32.02
CA ASP A 1113 14.42 -10.02 33.22
C ASP A 1113 13.62 -9.64 34.51
N SER A 1114 12.28 -9.62 34.43
CA SER A 1114 11.32 -9.47 35.54
C SER A 1114 10.47 -10.74 35.77
N ASP A 1115 9.60 -10.76 36.78
CA ASP A 1115 8.68 -11.87 37.05
C ASP A 1115 7.80 -12.22 35.82
N ALA A 1116 7.61 -13.52 35.57
CA ALA A 1116 6.95 -14.02 34.36
C ALA A 1116 5.44 -13.69 34.32
N VAL A 1117 5.09 -12.67 33.52
CA VAL A 1117 3.74 -12.10 33.44
C VAL A 1117 2.79 -13.05 32.68
N PRO A 1118 1.66 -13.48 33.27
CA PRO A 1118 0.68 -14.33 32.58
C PRO A 1118 -0.05 -13.57 31.47
N LEU A 1119 -0.19 -14.19 30.30
CA LEU A 1119 -0.92 -13.61 29.18
C LEU A 1119 -2.43 -13.86 29.29
N PRO A 1120 -3.28 -13.00 28.68
CA PRO A 1120 -4.70 -13.30 28.54
C PRO A 1120 -4.88 -14.55 27.66
N PRO A 1121 -5.98 -15.31 27.81
CA PRO A 1121 -6.22 -16.54 27.04
C PRO A 1121 -6.08 -16.35 25.53
N GLU A 1122 -6.42 -15.17 25.02
CA GLU A 1122 -6.41 -14.80 23.60
C GLU A 1122 -4.98 -14.76 23.04
N LEU A 1123 -4.02 -14.23 23.81
CA LEU A 1123 -2.61 -14.20 23.45
C LEU A 1123 -1.87 -15.49 23.82
N ALA A 1124 -2.27 -16.15 24.92
CA ALA A 1124 -1.70 -17.43 25.34
C ALA A 1124 -1.96 -18.57 24.32
N LYS A 1125 -3.10 -18.54 23.62
CA LYS A 1125 -3.43 -19.49 22.52
C LYS A 1125 -2.51 -19.36 21.30
N LEU A 1126 -1.75 -18.27 21.16
CA LEU A 1126 -0.89 -18.00 19.99
C LEU A 1126 0.51 -18.63 20.11
N GLY A 1127 0.70 -19.58 21.02
CA GLY A 1127 1.92 -20.38 21.18
C GLY A 1127 3.13 -19.58 21.66
N ASP A 1128 4.31 -20.20 21.67
CA ASP A 1128 5.57 -19.57 22.04
C ASP A 1128 6.07 -18.61 20.93
N GLN A 1129 6.69 -17.49 21.30
CA GLN A 1129 7.19 -16.48 20.35
C GLN A 1129 8.42 -15.76 20.90
N ASN A 1130 9.48 -15.62 20.12
CA ASN A 1130 10.60 -14.72 20.44
C ASN A 1130 10.46 -13.37 19.71
N PHE A 1131 11.15 -12.34 20.20
CA PHE A 1131 11.11 -10.99 19.64
C PHE A 1131 12.45 -10.50 19.09
N LYS A 1132 13.33 -11.42 18.64
CA LYS A 1132 14.67 -11.07 18.15
C LYS A 1132 14.68 -10.25 16.87
N HIS A 1133 13.72 -10.49 15.98
CA HIS A 1133 13.65 -9.83 14.68
C HIS A 1133 13.46 -8.30 14.84
N PRO A 1134 14.23 -7.44 14.15
CA PRO A 1134 14.21 -5.99 14.36
C PRO A 1134 12.83 -5.33 14.29
N TYR A 1135 11.89 -5.87 13.51
CA TYR A 1135 10.47 -5.47 13.49
C TYR A 1135 9.86 -5.22 14.88
N PHE A 1136 10.20 -6.03 15.89
CA PHE A 1136 9.59 -5.93 17.23
C PHE A 1136 10.23 -4.84 18.10
N TRP A 1137 11.54 -4.66 18.02
CA TRP A 1137 12.29 -3.77 18.91
C TRP A 1137 12.67 -2.43 18.26
N SER A 1138 13.10 -2.42 17.01
CA SER A 1138 13.51 -1.21 16.28
C SER A 1138 12.34 -0.33 15.82
N ALA A 1139 11.10 -0.79 16.01
CA ALA A 1139 9.90 -0.03 15.73
C ALA A 1139 9.78 1.23 16.60
N PHE A 1140 10.24 1.18 17.85
CA PHE A 1140 10.07 2.27 18.80
C PHE A 1140 11.28 3.20 18.83
N THR A 1141 11.03 4.50 18.89
CA THR A 1141 12.06 5.55 18.99
C THR A 1141 11.67 6.62 20.02
N MET A 1142 12.68 7.27 20.61
CA MET A 1142 12.53 8.32 21.60
C MET A 1142 12.56 9.68 20.91
N ILE A 1143 11.43 10.39 20.91
CA ILE A 1143 11.23 11.67 20.22
C ILE A 1143 11.34 12.84 21.22
N GLY A 1144 12.01 13.92 20.82
CA GLY A 1144 12.30 15.07 21.68
C GLY A 1144 13.53 14.80 22.55
N ASN A 1145 13.45 15.12 23.85
CA ASN A 1145 14.56 14.99 24.78
C ASN A 1145 14.86 13.51 25.12
N PRO A 1146 16.06 12.96 24.84
CA PRO A 1146 16.37 11.56 25.06
C PRO A 1146 16.96 11.24 26.45
N TRP A 1147 17.16 12.24 27.34
CA TRP A 1147 17.65 12.06 28.71
C TRP A 1147 16.53 12.12 29.76
#